data_AF-A0A812PWG5-F1
#
_entry.id   AF-A0A812PWG5-F1
#
_cell.length_a   1.000
_cell.length_b   1.000
_cell.length_c   1.000
_cell.angle_alpha   90.00
_cell.angle_beta   90.00
_cell.angle_gamma   90.00
#
_symmetry.space_group_name_H-M   'P 1'
#
loop_
_entity.id
_entity.type
_entity.pdbx_description
1 polymer ?
#
loop_
_entity_poly.entity_id
_entity_poly.type
_entity_poly.pdbx_seq_one_letter_code
_entity_poly.pdbx_strand_id
1 'polypeptide(L)'
;MASSFPTNQAIVVGGGLGGMSAANTVVESGGRVVLLDKSSFCGGNSTKATSGINGAGTKTQKAKGIPDNAEIFTQDTLKGGAKKPELAKLLCVNSAEDVDWLVEKFNLDLSLVARLGGHSQPRTHRGKERFPGMTITYALIQMLEKVAEKTDLARIITKAKVFKLVTEGKACVGCVYEKGGQNFQEFGPVILASGGFGADFTQNSLLAKYRPDLLHLPTTNGEHCTGDGIKMGEEIGAKTIDLEWVQVHPTGLVKPDDADAKIKFLAAEALRGVGGIILNAEGKRFCNELGRRDYVTGEMWKSKPPFRLCLNKAASDEIIWHCKHYTGRGVMKYYGSGADLAKDMGISLSVIEQAHEEHFQAAKKTETHPDDGPYPAYPSGKCWDEASGKTGSGKKFFHNIIPGDAVKNEPFYVAIITPVIHYCMGGLLIDTDSACIGSDNKAVPGLYAAGEVAGGVHGNNRLGGNSLLDCVVFGRVAGKAAAKYMLGADMKDVDLKDVTGGGLTGAVESSKLAGGSYEDKMNTAAAPAAGAAPMANGGGGGGGMTLADVAKHNTKSDCWVVVDGQVLDVTSFLSEHPGGELAILTFAGKDATEEFNMIHPPDVIGKYAPDSVIGAVGSGVAAAASAAPKAGGGGPIRKDTGSKLGNHQAWGHLDGANNWRVDLDENPGVLLINVKSYFNATWFFLLAVLYEVCATIFSAKNIKISNDRLGLTRSAILLILFIVIHAVGNLHVFKGPDDFNGYGYFYVRLYWTGFGLPANIVEEYILLSVLLHVFVGLKRTWDMKLALVQTQGINVLNLAISGLMLLTFMTIHLFQFRFGDTDQFGPYYIRPPPYLINFWGISSLNLFWTSEDSIEPVGVRDIYALEFQIFKNPLWSLFYILSVFIFMYHACVGWKKVTPVLGIPRGHIWRVEIIGYAIMIVMGLVYISFPLYVMATKPFSGYENSIQIPGRVE
;
A
#
# COMPACT_ATOMS: atom_id res chain seq x y z
N MET A 1 34.11 -16.35 -31.80
CA MET A 1 34.27 -14.91 -32.02
C MET A 1 33.69 -14.21 -30.80
N ALA A 2 34.52 -13.42 -30.12
CA ALA A 2 34.24 -12.83 -28.82
C ALA A 2 33.23 -11.69 -28.95
N SER A 3 32.05 -11.83 -28.34
CA SER A 3 31.12 -10.72 -28.11
C SER A 3 31.67 -9.88 -26.97
N SER A 4 32.65 -9.03 -27.26
CA SER A 4 33.19 -8.08 -26.28
C SER A 4 32.10 -7.10 -25.90
N PHE A 5 31.57 -7.23 -24.68
CA PHE A 5 30.78 -6.21 -23.98
C PHE A 5 31.50 -4.86 -24.01
N PRO A 6 30.83 -3.71 -23.77
CA PRO A 6 31.55 -2.52 -23.35
C PRO A 6 32.52 -2.91 -22.23
N THR A 7 33.82 -2.75 -22.49
CA THR A 7 34.89 -3.63 -21.98
C THR A 7 35.11 -3.60 -20.46
N ASN A 8 34.37 -2.78 -19.72
CA ASN A 8 34.57 -2.59 -18.29
C ASN A 8 33.30 -2.21 -17.50
N GLN A 9 32.08 -2.39 -18.00
CA GLN A 9 30.85 -2.02 -17.27
C GLN A 9 30.02 -3.24 -16.86
N ALA A 10 29.67 -3.34 -15.57
CA ALA A 10 28.65 -4.26 -15.04
C ALA A 10 27.32 -3.52 -14.76
N ILE A 11 26.20 -4.23 -14.87
CA ILE A 11 24.86 -3.72 -14.58
C ILE A 11 24.35 -4.34 -13.29
N VAL A 12 23.98 -3.53 -12.31
CA VAL A 12 23.37 -3.99 -11.06
C VAL A 12 21.89 -3.59 -11.05
N VAL A 13 20.99 -4.56 -10.89
CA VAL A 13 19.54 -4.34 -10.88
C VAL A 13 19.00 -4.46 -9.46
N GLY A 14 18.74 -3.33 -8.82
CA GLY A 14 18.25 -3.19 -7.45
C GLY A 14 19.27 -2.57 -6.50
N GLY A 15 18.96 -1.41 -5.93
CA GLY A 15 19.79 -0.64 -5.00
C GLY A 15 19.63 -1.02 -3.53
N GLY A 16 19.24 -2.26 -3.23
CA GLY A 16 19.29 -2.81 -1.87
C GLY A 16 20.72 -3.12 -1.41
N LEU A 17 20.89 -3.68 -0.20
CA LEU A 17 22.23 -4.01 0.32
C LEU A 17 23.00 -4.98 -0.59
N GLY A 18 22.32 -5.94 -1.22
CA GLY A 18 22.94 -6.89 -2.16
C GLY A 18 23.55 -6.19 -3.37
N GLY A 19 22.78 -5.32 -4.02
CA GLY A 19 23.24 -4.58 -5.19
C GLY A 19 24.29 -3.53 -4.83
N MET A 20 24.14 -2.84 -3.71
CA MET A 20 25.14 -1.89 -3.24
C MET A 20 26.47 -2.55 -2.85
N SER A 21 26.42 -3.77 -2.29
CA SER A 21 27.63 -4.57 -2.02
C SER A 21 28.30 -5.00 -3.33
N ALA A 22 27.51 -5.45 -4.31
CA ALA A 22 28.01 -5.80 -5.64
C ALA A 22 28.64 -4.60 -6.36
N ALA A 23 27.96 -3.46 -6.40
CA ALA A 23 28.41 -2.26 -7.08
C ALA A 23 29.72 -1.70 -6.51
N ASN A 24 29.82 -1.57 -5.19
CA ASN A 24 31.07 -1.15 -4.55
C ASN A 24 32.19 -2.16 -4.82
N THR A 25 31.90 -3.46 -4.85
CA THR A 25 32.89 -4.50 -5.13
C THR A 25 33.38 -4.49 -6.58
N VAL A 26 32.50 -4.18 -7.55
CA VAL A 26 32.90 -3.98 -8.95
C VAL A 26 33.88 -2.83 -9.07
N VAL A 27 33.63 -1.71 -8.37
CA VAL A 27 34.56 -0.57 -8.31
C VAL A 27 35.87 -0.96 -7.63
N GLU A 28 35.83 -1.67 -6.50
CA GLU A 28 37.03 -2.21 -5.82
C GLU A 28 37.84 -3.15 -6.72
N SER A 29 37.22 -3.73 -7.75
CA SER A 29 37.86 -4.62 -8.72
C SER A 29 38.37 -3.90 -9.99
N GLY A 30 38.29 -2.57 -10.01
CA GLY A 30 38.71 -1.73 -11.15
C GLY A 30 37.68 -1.63 -12.28
N GLY A 31 36.46 -2.14 -12.07
CA GLY A 31 35.36 -2.09 -13.02
C GLY A 31 34.51 -0.82 -12.91
N ARG A 32 33.70 -0.57 -13.93
CA ARG A 32 32.63 0.43 -13.93
C ARG A 32 31.30 -0.25 -13.61
N VAL A 33 30.38 0.48 -12.98
CA VAL A 33 29.05 -0.03 -12.65
C VAL A 33 27.96 0.97 -13.00
N VAL A 34 26.88 0.46 -13.59
CA VAL A 34 25.58 1.15 -13.64
C VAL A 34 24.60 0.42 -12.72
N LEU A 35 24.07 1.13 -11.73
CA LEU A 35 23.07 0.62 -10.79
C LEU A 35 21.70 1.19 -11.17
N LEU A 36 20.74 0.29 -11.39
CA LEU A 36 19.37 0.61 -11.77
C LEU A 36 18.42 0.23 -10.62
N ASP A 37 17.59 1.16 -10.16
CA ASP A 37 16.55 0.90 -9.16
C ASP A 37 15.20 1.42 -9.63
N LYS A 38 14.15 0.61 -9.49
CA LYS A 38 12.78 1.00 -9.88
C LYS A 38 12.15 2.00 -8.92
N SER A 39 12.61 2.03 -7.67
CA SER A 39 12.15 2.98 -6.65
C SER A 39 12.79 4.35 -6.85
N SER A 40 12.17 5.38 -6.28
CA SER A 40 12.72 6.74 -6.23
C SER A 40 14.04 6.81 -5.43
N PHE A 41 14.18 5.94 -4.43
CA PHE A 41 15.38 5.82 -3.61
C PHE A 41 15.83 4.37 -3.50
N CYS A 42 17.15 4.20 -3.46
CA CYS A 42 17.79 2.93 -3.17
C CYS A 42 17.58 2.52 -1.70
N GLY A 43 17.68 1.22 -1.44
CA GLY A 43 17.73 0.64 -0.09
C GLY A 43 16.81 -0.57 0.09
N GLY A 44 15.67 -0.58 -0.59
CA GLY A 44 14.71 -1.69 -0.58
C GLY A 44 14.30 -2.15 0.82
N ASN A 45 14.17 -3.47 1.02
CA ASN A 45 13.89 -4.01 2.36
C ASN A 45 15.11 -4.00 3.30
N SER A 46 16.32 -3.80 2.77
CA SER A 46 17.55 -3.87 3.58
C SER A 46 17.60 -2.77 4.63
N THR A 47 17.12 -1.57 4.29
CA THR A 47 17.03 -0.42 5.22
C THR A 47 16.05 -0.65 6.37
N LYS A 48 15.13 -1.62 6.25
CA LYS A 48 14.14 -1.96 7.27
C LYS A 48 14.64 -3.02 8.26
N ALA A 49 15.82 -3.59 8.07
CA ALA A 49 16.31 -4.67 8.92
C ALA A 49 16.77 -4.13 10.30
N THR A 50 16.13 -4.63 11.35
CA THR A 50 16.22 -4.04 12.70
C THR A 50 17.14 -4.78 13.68
N SER A 51 17.47 -6.05 13.42
CA SER A 51 18.14 -6.92 14.42
C SER A 51 19.67 -6.89 14.34
N GLY A 52 20.24 -6.97 13.12
CA GLY A 52 21.69 -6.99 12.91
C GLY A 52 22.12 -7.89 11.75
N ILE A 53 23.42 -7.95 11.51
CA ILE A 53 24.10 -8.77 10.50
C ILE A 53 24.91 -9.88 11.20
N ASN A 54 24.87 -11.11 10.70
CA ASN A 54 25.66 -12.19 11.32
C ASN A 54 27.12 -12.17 10.89
N GLY A 55 28.03 -12.53 11.78
CA GLY A 55 29.44 -12.78 11.47
C GLY A 55 30.05 -13.72 12.50
N ALA A 56 30.84 -14.71 12.06
CA ALA A 56 31.44 -15.70 12.94
C ALA A 56 32.98 -15.68 12.86
N GLY A 57 33.64 -15.44 13.98
CA GLY A 57 35.09 -15.23 14.06
C GLY A 57 35.53 -13.78 13.81
N THR A 58 34.61 -12.81 13.89
CA THR A 58 34.88 -11.38 13.67
C THR A 58 35.86 -10.81 14.69
N LYS A 59 36.51 -9.68 14.36
CA LYS A 59 37.35 -8.95 15.33
C LYS A 59 36.56 -8.55 16.58
N THR A 60 35.30 -8.15 16.42
CA THR A 60 34.40 -7.80 17.54
C THR A 60 34.10 -8.99 18.44
N GLN A 61 33.82 -10.19 17.89
CA GLN A 61 33.60 -11.39 18.69
C GLN A 61 34.86 -11.78 19.48
N LYS A 62 36.03 -11.74 18.83
CA LYS A 62 37.32 -12.02 19.47
C LYS A 62 37.60 -11.05 20.63
N ALA A 63 37.35 -9.76 20.43
CA ALA A 63 37.51 -8.74 21.47
C ALA A 63 36.58 -8.95 22.69
N LYS A 64 35.43 -9.60 22.49
CA LYS A 64 34.48 -9.97 23.55
C LYS A 64 34.67 -11.38 24.12
N GLY A 65 35.68 -12.12 23.65
CA GLY A 65 35.92 -13.51 24.07
C GLY A 65 34.82 -14.48 23.65
N ILE A 66 34.07 -14.20 22.59
CA ILE A 66 33.01 -15.08 22.08
C ILE A 66 33.65 -16.20 21.24
N PRO A 67 33.54 -17.49 21.63
CA PRO A 67 34.19 -18.61 20.94
C PRO A 67 33.35 -19.11 19.76
N ASP A 68 33.24 -18.30 18.71
CA ASP A 68 32.51 -18.62 17.48
C ASP A 68 33.45 -18.75 16.27
N ASN A 69 33.04 -19.53 15.27
CA ASN A 69 33.79 -19.74 14.02
C ASN A 69 32.85 -20.14 12.87
N ALA A 70 33.40 -20.18 11.65
CA ALA A 70 32.65 -20.49 10.45
C ALA A 70 32.06 -21.92 10.46
N GLU A 71 32.73 -22.90 11.08
CA GLU A 71 32.25 -24.28 11.17
C GLU A 71 30.99 -24.38 12.03
N ILE A 72 31.02 -23.79 13.24
CA ILE A 72 29.86 -23.72 14.14
C ILE A 72 28.71 -23.00 13.44
N PHE A 73 29.00 -21.88 12.78
CA PHE A 73 27.97 -21.11 12.09
C PHE A 73 27.39 -21.86 10.87
N THR A 74 28.20 -22.63 10.14
CA THR A 74 27.73 -23.49 9.04
C THR A 74 26.80 -24.57 9.56
N GLN A 75 27.16 -25.22 10.67
CA GLN A 75 26.32 -26.24 11.31
C GLN A 75 24.97 -25.66 11.75
N ASP A 76 24.97 -24.49 12.38
CA ASP A 76 23.74 -23.79 12.75
C ASP A 76 22.89 -23.44 11.52
N THR A 77 23.49 -22.95 10.45
CA THR A 77 22.78 -22.56 9.22
C THR A 77 22.15 -23.76 8.51
N LEU A 78 22.87 -24.89 8.42
CA LEU A 78 22.34 -26.14 7.87
C LEU A 78 21.19 -26.71 8.70
N LYS A 79 21.36 -26.71 10.02
CA LYS A 79 20.31 -27.13 10.95
C LYS A 79 19.11 -26.18 10.95
N GLY A 80 19.36 -24.90 10.73
CA GLY A 80 18.37 -23.83 10.65
C GLY A 80 17.41 -24.00 9.48
N GLY A 81 17.91 -24.50 8.34
CA GLY A 81 17.07 -24.83 7.18
C GLY A 81 17.81 -24.95 5.85
N ALA A 82 19.07 -24.51 5.74
CA ALA A 82 19.81 -24.53 4.49
C ALA A 82 20.00 -25.95 3.94
N LYS A 83 19.79 -26.12 2.63
CA LYS A 83 19.84 -27.42 1.93
C LYS A 83 21.00 -27.54 0.93
N LYS A 84 21.75 -26.45 0.69
CA LYS A 84 22.94 -26.43 -0.15
C LYS A 84 24.19 -26.19 0.71
N PRO A 85 24.89 -27.25 1.15
CA PRO A 85 26.07 -27.12 2.01
C PRO A 85 27.16 -26.22 1.47
N GLU A 86 27.36 -26.23 0.15
CA GLU A 86 28.33 -25.39 -0.54
C GLU A 86 28.03 -23.88 -0.38
N LEU A 87 26.76 -23.48 -0.56
CA LEU A 87 26.33 -22.08 -0.41
C LEU A 87 26.29 -21.67 1.06
N ALA A 88 25.79 -22.54 1.95
CA ALA A 88 25.77 -22.29 3.39
C ALA A 88 27.19 -22.11 3.95
N LYS A 89 28.14 -22.95 3.51
CA LYS A 89 29.54 -22.83 3.90
C LYS A 89 30.16 -21.54 3.39
N LEU A 90 29.92 -21.16 2.13
CA LEU A 90 30.40 -19.90 1.57
C LEU A 90 29.91 -18.69 2.37
N LEU A 91 28.60 -18.64 2.67
CA LEU A 91 27.99 -17.61 3.52
C LEU A 91 28.71 -17.48 4.87
N CYS A 92 28.98 -18.59 5.53
CA CYS A 92 29.53 -18.61 6.89
C CYS A 92 31.04 -18.33 6.91
N VAL A 93 31.80 -18.87 5.96
CA VAL A 93 33.27 -18.68 5.86
C VAL A 93 33.61 -17.23 5.57
N ASN A 94 32.90 -16.58 4.65
CA ASN A 94 33.18 -15.18 4.29
C ASN A 94 32.68 -14.19 5.36
N SER A 95 31.82 -14.64 6.28
CA SER A 95 31.08 -13.74 7.17
C SER A 95 31.94 -12.83 8.05
N ALA A 96 33.08 -13.30 8.54
CA ALA A 96 33.96 -12.47 9.36
C ALA A 96 34.60 -11.34 8.55
N GLU A 97 35.19 -11.69 7.40
CA GLU A 97 35.86 -10.72 6.51
C GLU A 97 34.87 -9.69 5.97
N ASP A 98 33.65 -10.11 5.65
CA ASP A 98 32.62 -9.22 5.11
C ASP A 98 32.04 -8.27 6.16
N VAL A 99 31.89 -8.73 7.41
CA VAL A 99 31.54 -7.84 8.53
C VAL A 99 32.68 -6.87 8.84
N ASP A 100 33.94 -7.32 8.83
CA ASP A 100 35.10 -6.46 9.06
C ASP A 100 35.27 -5.44 7.90
N TRP A 101 34.98 -5.82 6.65
CA TRP A 101 34.95 -4.92 5.49
C TRP A 101 33.94 -3.79 5.66
N LEU A 102 32.74 -4.09 6.17
CA LEU A 102 31.74 -3.06 6.51
C LEU A 102 32.31 -2.06 7.52
N VAL A 103 32.94 -2.55 8.58
CA VAL A 103 33.53 -1.69 9.63
C VAL A 103 34.65 -0.83 9.05
N GLU A 104 35.58 -1.41 8.30
CA GLU A 104 36.83 -0.75 7.89
C GLU A 104 36.69 0.17 6.67
N LYS A 105 35.90 -0.25 5.67
CA LYS A 105 35.74 0.51 4.42
C LYS A 105 34.65 1.58 4.52
N PHE A 106 33.63 1.35 5.35
CA PHE A 106 32.48 2.25 5.46
C PHE A 106 32.36 2.94 6.83
N ASN A 107 33.31 2.70 7.74
CA ASN A 107 33.38 3.31 9.07
C ASN A 107 32.11 3.07 9.90
N LEU A 108 31.66 1.81 9.94
CA LEU A 108 30.42 1.39 10.59
C LEU A 108 30.65 0.88 12.02
N ASP A 109 29.79 1.28 12.97
CA ASP A 109 29.72 0.67 14.31
C ASP A 109 28.95 -0.64 14.27
N LEU A 110 29.67 -1.76 14.43
CA LEU A 110 29.13 -3.12 14.57
C LEU A 110 29.63 -3.80 15.86
N SER A 111 29.77 -3.00 16.92
CA SER A 111 30.42 -3.39 18.18
C SER A 111 29.52 -4.16 19.17
N LEU A 112 28.20 -4.14 19.01
CA LEU A 112 27.27 -4.93 19.83
C LEU A 112 27.00 -6.27 19.17
N VAL A 113 26.89 -7.34 19.97
CA VAL A 113 26.67 -8.71 19.48
C VAL A 113 25.58 -9.35 20.32
N ALA A 114 24.51 -9.82 19.67
CA ALA A 114 23.40 -10.53 20.30
C ALA A 114 23.28 -11.97 19.78
N ARG A 115 22.64 -12.83 20.58
CA ARG A 115 22.18 -14.15 20.14
C ARG A 115 20.73 -14.06 19.68
N LEU A 116 20.47 -14.45 18.44
CA LEU A 116 19.12 -14.53 17.88
C LEU A 116 18.64 -15.98 17.80
N GLY A 117 17.39 -16.17 17.37
CA GLY A 117 16.78 -17.48 17.29
C GLY A 117 17.52 -18.40 16.33
N GLY A 118 17.70 -19.64 16.74
CA GLY A 118 18.36 -20.66 15.93
C GLY A 118 19.89 -20.75 16.05
N HIS A 119 20.56 -19.75 16.67
CA HIS A 119 22.01 -19.69 16.77
C HIS A 119 22.55 -20.28 18.08
N SER A 120 23.64 -21.03 18.00
CA SER A 120 24.37 -21.57 19.16
C SER A 120 25.32 -20.55 19.81
N GLN A 121 25.79 -19.55 19.07
CA GLN A 121 26.65 -18.46 19.58
C GLN A 121 26.05 -17.07 19.32
N PRO A 122 26.37 -16.06 20.15
CA PRO A 122 26.05 -14.67 19.84
C PRO A 122 26.89 -14.21 18.65
N ARG A 123 26.24 -13.84 17.55
CA ARG A 123 26.92 -13.49 16.31
C ARG A 123 26.23 -12.42 15.49
N THR A 124 25.11 -11.88 15.98
CA THR A 124 24.37 -10.85 15.27
C THR A 124 24.89 -9.48 15.69
N HIS A 125 25.67 -8.87 14.81
CA HIS A 125 26.32 -7.58 14.97
C HIS A 125 25.37 -6.41 14.70
N ARG A 126 25.46 -5.37 15.54
CA ARG A 126 24.74 -4.09 15.37
C ARG A 126 25.51 -2.95 16.04
N GLY A 127 25.15 -1.72 15.68
CA GLY A 127 25.61 -0.51 16.38
C GLY A 127 24.79 -0.20 17.63
N LYS A 128 25.24 0.80 18.39
CA LYS A 128 24.54 1.26 19.61
C LYS A 128 23.22 1.99 19.31
N GLU A 129 23.14 2.64 18.16
CA GLU A 129 22.00 3.47 17.75
C GLU A 129 21.61 3.17 16.30
N ARG A 130 20.37 3.53 15.95
CA ARG A 130 19.74 3.30 14.63
C ARG A 130 19.59 1.82 14.26
N PHE A 131 18.80 1.57 13.21
CA PHE A 131 18.65 0.21 12.70
C PHE A 131 19.88 -0.21 11.88
N PRO A 132 20.48 -1.39 12.14
CA PRO A 132 21.70 -1.81 11.47
C PRO A 132 21.53 -1.93 9.96
N GLY A 133 20.38 -2.39 9.48
CA GLY A 133 20.10 -2.47 8.05
C GLY A 133 20.14 -1.11 7.35
N MET A 134 19.59 -0.08 7.99
CA MET A 134 19.65 1.30 7.51
C MET A 134 21.08 1.82 7.49
N THR A 135 21.78 1.74 8.62
CA THR A 135 23.13 2.28 8.78
C THR A 135 24.11 1.65 7.79
N ILE A 136 24.06 0.31 7.63
CA ILE A 136 24.92 -0.40 6.67
C ILE A 136 24.56 0.00 5.23
N THR A 137 23.28 -0.10 4.85
CA THR A 137 22.88 0.12 3.45
C THR A 137 23.14 1.57 3.01
N TYR A 138 22.86 2.55 3.87
CA TYR A 138 23.10 3.96 3.56
C TYR A 138 24.58 4.29 3.43
N ALA A 139 25.46 3.70 4.24
CA ALA A 139 26.89 3.92 4.08
C ALA A 139 27.39 3.41 2.72
N LEU A 140 26.92 2.25 2.26
CA LEU A 140 27.30 1.72 0.94
C LEU A 140 26.72 2.57 -0.21
N ILE A 141 25.49 3.08 -0.07
CA ILE A 141 24.89 4.03 -1.01
C ILE A 141 25.74 5.29 -1.11
N GLN A 142 26.07 5.90 0.03
CA GLN A 142 26.86 7.14 0.09
C GLN A 142 28.26 6.96 -0.51
N MET A 143 28.89 5.81 -0.29
CA MET A 143 30.17 5.50 -0.91
C MET A 143 30.06 5.47 -2.44
N LEU A 144 29.07 4.75 -2.98
CA LEU A 144 28.88 4.65 -4.42
C LEU A 144 28.50 6.00 -5.05
N GLU A 145 27.71 6.81 -4.35
CA GLU A 145 27.41 8.19 -4.75
C GLU A 145 28.68 9.05 -4.80
N LYS A 146 29.55 8.99 -3.79
CA LYS A 146 30.84 9.70 -3.81
C LYS A 146 31.73 9.26 -4.97
N VAL A 147 31.71 7.97 -5.33
CA VAL A 147 32.42 7.47 -6.52
C VAL A 147 31.84 8.11 -7.79
N ALA A 148 30.51 8.13 -7.92
CA ALA A 148 29.82 8.71 -9.07
C ALA A 148 29.99 10.24 -9.19
N GLU A 149 30.15 10.95 -8.07
CA GLU A 149 30.42 12.40 -8.04
C GLU A 149 31.83 12.77 -8.51
N LYS A 150 32.80 11.88 -8.28
CA LYS A 150 34.23 12.18 -8.51
C LYS A 150 34.82 11.49 -9.73
N THR A 151 34.18 10.44 -10.21
CA THR A 151 34.72 9.55 -11.25
C THR A 151 33.62 9.11 -12.21
N ASP A 152 34.01 8.51 -13.34
CA ASP A 152 33.12 7.84 -14.27
C ASP A 152 32.96 6.32 -13.98
N LEU A 153 33.38 5.87 -12.80
CA LEU A 153 33.35 4.47 -12.40
C LEU A 153 31.97 4.00 -11.93
N ALA A 154 31.07 4.92 -11.56
CA ALA A 154 29.73 4.58 -11.07
C ALA A 154 28.67 5.49 -11.66
N ARG A 155 27.52 4.90 -12.01
CA ARG A 155 26.27 5.58 -12.37
C ARG A 155 25.13 4.97 -11.55
N ILE A 156 24.28 5.81 -10.95
CA ILE A 156 23.10 5.38 -10.20
C ILE A 156 21.87 5.98 -10.89
N ILE A 157 20.90 5.14 -11.25
CA ILE A 157 19.69 5.56 -11.95
C ILE A 157 18.48 5.00 -11.20
N THR A 158 17.76 5.88 -10.51
CA THR A 158 16.49 5.57 -9.82
C THR A 158 15.29 5.80 -10.75
N LYS A 159 14.11 5.35 -10.32
CA LYS A 159 12.88 5.32 -11.15
C LYS A 159 13.11 4.59 -12.49
N ALA A 160 14.04 3.63 -12.50
CA ALA A 160 14.47 2.85 -13.66
C ALA A 160 14.01 1.40 -13.48
N LYS A 161 12.86 1.06 -14.06
CA LYS A 161 12.30 -0.29 -13.96
C LYS A 161 12.89 -1.17 -15.06
N VAL A 162 13.83 -2.02 -14.70
CA VAL A 162 14.30 -3.10 -15.59
C VAL A 162 13.16 -4.09 -15.80
N PHE A 163 12.83 -4.39 -17.05
CA PHE A 163 11.72 -5.30 -17.39
C PHE A 163 12.10 -6.38 -18.40
N LYS A 164 13.33 -6.34 -18.95
CA LYS A 164 13.82 -7.34 -19.91
C LYS A 164 15.33 -7.50 -19.79
N LEU A 165 15.80 -8.74 -19.83
CA LEU A 165 17.22 -9.06 -20.02
C LEU A 165 17.51 -9.23 -21.52
N VAL A 166 18.67 -8.73 -21.96
CA VAL A 166 19.14 -8.88 -23.34
C VAL A 166 20.07 -10.09 -23.39
N THR A 167 19.93 -10.92 -24.41
CA THR A 167 20.75 -12.13 -24.59
C THR A 167 21.40 -12.19 -25.96
N GLU A 168 22.58 -12.80 -26.03
CA GLU A 168 23.25 -13.20 -27.26
C GLU A 168 23.61 -14.68 -27.14
N GLY A 169 22.94 -15.53 -27.94
CA GLY A 169 22.97 -16.98 -27.72
C GLY A 169 22.46 -17.33 -26.31
N LYS A 170 23.31 -17.98 -25.49
CA LYS A 170 23.02 -18.33 -24.09
C LYS A 170 23.51 -17.29 -23.08
N ALA A 171 24.25 -16.27 -23.51
CA ALA A 171 24.82 -15.28 -22.61
C ALA A 171 23.81 -14.15 -22.34
N CYS A 172 23.72 -13.69 -21.09
CA CYS A 172 23.08 -12.43 -20.75
C CYS A 172 24.07 -11.29 -21.00
N VAL A 173 23.65 -10.32 -21.81
CA VAL A 173 24.53 -9.28 -22.37
C VAL A 173 24.13 -7.86 -21.98
N GLY A 174 23.03 -7.70 -21.26
CA GLY A 174 22.51 -6.41 -20.89
C GLY A 174 21.07 -6.47 -20.38
N CYS A 175 20.45 -5.31 -20.26
CA CYS A 175 19.04 -5.18 -19.90
C CYS A 175 18.37 -3.98 -20.56
N VAL A 176 17.03 -4.02 -20.61
CA VAL A 176 16.18 -2.90 -21.00
C VAL A 176 15.43 -2.41 -19.77
N TYR A 177 15.42 -1.09 -19.56
CA TYR A 177 14.70 -0.45 -18.46
C TYR A 177 13.82 0.69 -18.95
N GLU A 178 12.71 0.92 -18.26
CA GLU A 178 11.81 2.05 -18.47
C GLU A 178 12.11 3.14 -17.42
N LYS A 179 12.20 4.39 -17.87
CA LYS A 179 12.26 5.59 -17.03
C LYS A 179 11.53 6.73 -17.73
N GLY A 180 10.59 7.38 -17.05
CA GLY A 180 9.89 8.56 -17.58
C GLY A 180 9.07 8.27 -18.85
N GLY A 181 8.56 7.05 -19.01
CA GLY A 181 7.83 6.59 -20.18
C GLY A 181 8.71 6.22 -21.39
N GLN A 182 10.03 6.26 -21.25
CA GLN A 182 10.98 5.91 -22.30
C GLN A 182 11.78 4.65 -21.95
N ASN A 183 12.12 3.87 -22.97
CA ASN A 183 12.92 2.67 -22.83
C ASN A 183 14.39 2.96 -23.15
N PHE A 184 15.27 2.47 -22.29
CA PHE A 184 16.72 2.59 -22.40
C PHE A 184 17.36 1.20 -22.33
N GLN A 185 18.59 1.09 -22.85
CA GLN A 185 19.35 -0.16 -22.83
C GLN A 185 20.73 0.07 -22.23
N GLU A 186 21.18 -0.88 -21.43
CA GLU A 186 22.55 -0.96 -20.92
C GLU A 186 23.13 -2.32 -21.28
N PHE A 187 24.43 -2.35 -21.58
CA PHE A 187 25.16 -3.58 -21.94
C PHE A 187 26.26 -3.88 -20.91
N GLY A 188 26.52 -5.17 -20.70
CA GLY A 188 27.44 -5.70 -19.68
C GLY A 188 26.87 -6.92 -18.97
N PRO A 189 27.68 -7.64 -18.17
CA PRO A 189 27.16 -8.67 -17.28
C PRO A 189 26.15 -8.05 -16.29
N VAL A 190 25.05 -8.77 -16.05
CA VAL A 190 23.94 -8.34 -15.21
C VAL A 190 23.98 -9.06 -13.87
N ILE A 191 23.94 -8.29 -12.79
CA ILE A 191 23.79 -8.76 -11.41
C ILE A 191 22.38 -8.41 -10.95
N LEU A 192 21.51 -9.41 -10.80
CA LEU A 192 20.19 -9.24 -10.24
C LEU A 192 20.28 -9.15 -8.71
N ALA A 193 19.79 -8.05 -8.14
CA ALA A 193 19.74 -7.79 -6.71
C ALA A 193 18.37 -7.19 -6.30
N SER A 194 17.30 -7.64 -6.95
CA SER A 194 15.97 -7.02 -6.91
C SER A 194 15.13 -7.34 -5.67
N GLY A 195 15.66 -8.12 -4.72
CA GLY A 195 14.91 -8.64 -3.58
C GLY A 195 13.92 -9.77 -3.93
N GLY A 196 13.10 -10.16 -2.96
CA GLY A 196 12.14 -11.26 -3.08
C GLY A 196 10.79 -10.90 -3.71
N PHE A 197 9.76 -11.65 -3.32
CA PHE A 197 8.39 -11.53 -3.85
C PHE A 197 7.29 -11.46 -2.76
N GLY A 198 7.67 -11.21 -1.51
CA GLY A 198 6.80 -11.29 -0.33
C GLY A 198 5.79 -10.14 -0.17
N ALA A 199 5.72 -9.21 -1.13
CA ALA A 199 4.72 -8.13 -1.15
C ALA A 199 3.75 -8.19 -2.35
N ASP A 200 3.91 -9.14 -3.26
CA ASP A 200 3.04 -9.27 -4.43
C ASP A 200 1.84 -10.18 -4.12
N PHE A 201 0.71 -9.56 -3.79
CA PHE A 201 -0.57 -10.23 -3.49
C PHE A 201 -1.50 -10.33 -4.72
N THR A 202 -0.98 -10.09 -5.92
CA THR A 202 -1.75 -10.29 -7.16
C THR A 202 -1.92 -11.78 -7.47
N GLN A 203 -2.94 -12.14 -8.24
CA GLN A 203 -3.24 -13.55 -8.56
C GLN A 203 -2.18 -14.21 -9.44
N ASN A 204 -1.41 -13.42 -10.20
CA ASN A 204 -0.30 -13.87 -11.04
C ASN A 204 1.07 -13.76 -10.34
N SER A 205 1.10 -13.53 -9.03
CA SER A 205 2.34 -13.43 -8.27
C SER A 205 2.98 -14.79 -8.00
N LEU A 206 4.29 -14.78 -7.74
CA LEU A 206 4.98 -15.98 -7.24
C LEU A 206 4.41 -16.42 -5.89
N LEU A 207 4.02 -15.47 -5.03
CA LEU A 207 3.40 -15.79 -3.75
C LEU A 207 2.08 -16.55 -3.93
N ALA A 208 1.20 -16.08 -4.82
CA ALA A 208 -0.06 -16.75 -5.11
C ALA A 208 0.13 -18.12 -5.77
N LYS A 209 1.15 -18.27 -6.62
CA LYS A 209 1.48 -19.53 -7.30
C LYS A 209 2.00 -20.60 -6.33
N TYR A 210 2.91 -20.23 -5.43
CA TYR A 210 3.63 -21.21 -4.60
C TYR A 210 3.10 -21.31 -3.17
N ARG A 211 2.51 -20.24 -2.62
CA ARG A 211 2.00 -20.18 -1.24
C ARG A 211 0.67 -19.41 -1.14
N PRO A 212 -0.39 -19.86 -1.86
CA PRO A 212 -1.71 -19.23 -1.79
C PRO A 212 -2.28 -19.23 -0.37
N ASP A 213 -1.88 -20.20 0.46
CA ASP A 213 -2.23 -20.30 1.88
C ASP A 213 -1.76 -19.08 2.69
N LEU A 214 -0.70 -18.38 2.28
CA LEU A 214 -0.18 -17.22 2.99
C LEU A 214 -0.81 -15.88 2.59
N LEU A 215 -1.58 -15.82 1.50
CA LEU A 215 -2.09 -14.54 0.96
C LEU A 215 -2.94 -13.73 1.96
N HIS A 216 -3.54 -14.40 2.94
CA HIS A 216 -4.32 -13.76 4.01
C HIS A 216 -3.43 -13.01 5.02
N LEU A 217 -2.15 -13.38 5.18
CA LEU A 217 -1.26 -12.78 6.18
C LEU A 217 -0.78 -11.37 5.77
N PRO A 218 -0.51 -10.48 6.75
CA PRO A 218 0.22 -9.24 6.49
C PRO A 218 1.68 -9.51 6.12
N THR A 219 2.39 -8.50 5.59
CA THR A 219 3.81 -8.56 5.23
C THR A 219 4.61 -7.46 5.91
N THR A 220 5.91 -7.68 6.09
CA THR A 220 6.86 -6.61 6.48
C THR A 220 7.57 -5.98 5.28
N ASN A 221 7.33 -6.50 4.08
CA ASN A 221 7.99 -6.07 2.86
C ASN A 221 7.43 -4.72 2.37
N GLY A 222 8.27 -3.92 1.72
CA GLY A 222 7.78 -2.81 0.91
C GLY A 222 7.12 -3.29 -0.38
N GLU A 223 6.24 -2.46 -0.93
CA GLU A 223 5.45 -2.76 -2.14
C GLU A 223 6.31 -3.07 -3.38
N HIS A 224 7.59 -2.67 -3.36
CA HIS A 224 8.55 -2.97 -4.41
C HIS A 224 8.97 -4.47 -4.46
N CYS A 225 8.70 -5.27 -3.44
CA CYS A 225 9.14 -6.67 -3.33
C CYS A 225 8.23 -7.64 -4.13
N THR A 226 8.37 -7.63 -5.46
CA THR A 226 7.42 -8.25 -6.42
C THR A 226 7.96 -9.41 -7.26
N GLY A 227 9.20 -9.83 -7.03
CA GLY A 227 9.82 -10.97 -7.73
C GLY A 227 10.21 -10.70 -9.18
N ASP A 228 10.36 -9.42 -9.59
CA ASP A 228 10.61 -9.05 -10.99
C ASP A 228 11.91 -9.68 -11.53
N GLY A 229 13.00 -9.66 -10.76
CA GLY A 229 14.28 -10.26 -11.17
C GLY A 229 14.21 -11.77 -11.32
N ILE A 230 13.43 -12.47 -10.48
CA ILE A 230 13.22 -13.92 -10.60
C ILE A 230 12.52 -14.22 -11.93
N LYS A 231 11.43 -13.51 -12.22
CA LYS A 231 10.64 -13.67 -13.45
C LYS A 231 11.51 -13.41 -14.69
N MET A 232 12.32 -12.35 -14.68
CA MET A 232 13.24 -12.03 -15.78
C MET A 232 14.34 -13.09 -15.97
N GLY A 233 14.87 -13.65 -14.87
CA GLY A 233 15.84 -14.75 -14.95
C GLY A 233 15.23 -16.01 -15.54
N GLU A 234 14.04 -16.41 -15.09
CA GLU A 234 13.30 -17.56 -15.65
C GLU A 234 13.02 -17.40 -17.15
N GLU A 235 12.67 -16.19 -17.60
CA GLU A 235 12.38 -15.89 -19.00
C GLU A 235 13.57 -16.19 -19.93
N ILE A 236 14.81 -16.00 -19.47
CA ILE A 236 16.03 -16.32 -20.23
C ILE A 236 16.62 -17.69 -19.90
N GLY A 237 15.88 -18.54 -19.19
CA GLY A 237 16.23 -19.93 -18.93
C GLY A 237 17.04 -20.17 -17.66
N ALA A 238 17.17 -19.19 -16.76
CA ALA A 238 17.71 -19.44 -15.43
C ALA A 238 16.74 -20.28 -14.60
N LYS A 239 17.28 -21.24 -13.84
CA LYS A 239 16.53 -22.16 -12.99
C LYS A 239 16.21 -21.52 -11.65
N THR A 240 15.04 -21.80 -11.13
CA THR A 240 14.64 -21.42 -9.77
C THR A 240 14.69 -22.62 -8.81
N ILE A 241 14.79 -22.33 -7.52
CA ILE A 241 14.79 -23.31 -6.43
C ILE A 241 14.02 -22.75 -5.23
N ASP A 242 13.39 -23.63 -4.44
CA ASP A 242 12.83 -23.33 -3.12
C ASP A 242 11.71 -22.26 -3.08
N LEU A 243 11.03 -21.96 -4.20
CA LEU A 243 10.03 -20.89 -4.29
C LEU A 243 8.80 -21.09 -3.36
N GLU A 244 8.54 -22.33 -2.93
CA GLU A 244 7.55 -22.68 -1.92
C GLU A 244 7.95 -22.27 -0.49
N TRP A 245 9.24 -22.04 -0.25
CA TRP A 245 9.77 -21.70 1.05
C TRP A 245 9.72 -20.19 1.29
N VAL A 246 8.54 -19.74 1.74
CA VAL A 246 8.28 -18.37 2.22
C VAL A 246 8.19 -18.37 3.75
N GLN A 247 9.06 -17.61 4.40
CA GLN A 247 9.13 -17.50 5.85
C GLN A 247 8.12 -16.49 6.39
N VAL A 248 7.39 -16.93 7.41
CA VAL A 248 6.55 -16.09 8.25
C VAL A 248 7.33 -15.75 9.52
N HIS A 249 7.44 -14.46 9.85
CA HIS A 249 8.04 -13.99 11.09
C HIS A 249 6.99 -13.90 12.19
N PRO A 250 7.30 -14.31 13.44
CA PRO A 250 6.32 -14.33 14.54
C PRO A 250 5.95 -12.94 15.12
N THR A 251 6.68 -11.88 14.77
CA THR A 251 6.65 -10.61 15.51
C THR A 251 6.40 -9.38 14.62
N GLY A 252 5.39 -9.46 13.77
CA GLY A 252 4.83 -8.27 13.12
C GLY A 252 4.09 -7.41 14.14
N LEU A 253 4.49 -6.16 14.30
CA LEU A 253 3.92 -5.23 15.26
C LEU A 253 2.50 -4.83 14.85
N VAL A 254 1.55 -5.03 15.75
CA VAL A 254 0.16 -4.63 15.58
C VAL A 254 0.00 -3.21 16.12
N LYS A 255 -0.37 -2.29 15.25
CA LYS A 255 -0.77 -0.94 15.65
C LYS A 255 -2.23 -0.99 16.11
N PRO A 256 -2.58 -0.66 17.36
CA PRO A 256 -3.94 -0.88 17.87
C PRO A 256 -5.06 -0.16 17.10
N ASP A 257 -4.77 1.02 16.56
CA ASP A 257 -5.69 1.84 15.75
C ASP A 257 -5.78 1.41 14.27
N ASP A 258 -4.88 0.52 13.81
CA ASP A 258 -4.87 -0.06 12.46
C ASP A 258 -4.40 -1.52 12.50
N ALA A 259 -5.13 -2.33 13.27
CA ALA A 259 -4.73 -3.70 13.57
C ALA A 259 -4.65 -4.60 12.31
N ASP A 260 -5.43 -4.27 11.27
CA ASP A 260 -5.52 -5.02 10.02
C ASP A 260 -4.60 -4.51 8.92
N ALA A 261 -3.70 -3.55 9.22
CA ALA A 261 -2.71 -3.03 8.28
C ALA A 261 -1.98 -4.18 7.56
N LYS A 262 -2.06 -4.20 6.22
CA LYS A 262 -1.45 -5.25 5.39
C LYS A 262 0.07 -5.21 5.45
N ILE A 263 0.65 -4.04 5.60
CA ILE A 263 2.09 -3.84 5.84
C ILE A 263 2.28 -3.53 7.32
N LYS A 264 3.14 -4.30 7.99
CA LYS A 264 3.43 -4.14 9.43
C LYS A 264 4.91 -3.87 9.67
N PHE A 265 5.21 -3.05 10.67
CA PHE A 265 6.57 -2.93 11.17
C PHE A 265 7.00 -4.24 11.84
N LEU A 266 8.27 -4.57 11.69
CA LEU A 266 8.84 -5.76 12.32
C LEU A 266 9.36 -5.41 13.71
N ALA A 267 8.94 -6.14 14.74
CA ALA A 267 9.61 -6.14 16.03
C ALA A 267 10.93 -6.90 15.86
N ALA A 268 12.06 -6.26 16.18
CA ALA A 268 13.37 -6.88 16.05
C ALA A 268 13.42 -8.21 16.83
N GLU A 269 13.96 -9.25 16.21
CA GLU A 269 14.22 -10.52 16.89
C GLU A 269 15.20 -10.35 18.06
N ALA A 270 16.05 -9.31 17.98
CA ALA A 270 16.91 -8.89 19.08
C ALA A 270 16.14 -8.58 20.37
N LEU A 271 14.88 -8.13 20.31
CA LEU A 271 14.05 -7.92 21.52
C LEU A 271 13.85 -9.23 22.31
N ARG A 272 13.69 -10.37 21.60
CA ARG A 272 13.64 -11.71 22.22
C ARG A 272 15.03 -12.17 22.65
N GLY A 273 16.04 -11.86 21.83
CA GLY A 273 17.46 -12.15 22.11
C GLY A 273 17.96 -11.54 23.41
N VAL A 274 17.52 -10.31 23.73
CA VAL A 274 17.87 -9.62 24.97
C VAL A 274 16.98 -9.98 26.17
N GLY A 275 16.12 -11.00 26.07
CA GLY A 275 15.32 -11.49 27.20
C GLY A 275 13.82 -11.24 27.12
N GLY A 276 13.32 -10.64 26.03
CA GLY A 276 11.88 -10.48 25.82
C GLY A 276 11.16 -11.83 25.74
N ILE A 277 10.05 -11.97 26.48
CA ILE A 277 9.19 -13.17 26.48
C ILE A 277 7.93 -12.92 25.68
N ILE A 278 7.31 -14.00 25.17
CA ILE A 278 6.02 -13.91 24.47
C ILE A 278 4.92 -14.51 25.36
N LEU A 279 3.90 -13.70 25.64
CA LEU A 279 2.70 -14.10 26.37
C LEU A 279 1.50 -14.21 25.42
N ASN A 280 0.64 -15.20 25.65
CA ASN A 280 -0.65 -15.30 24.98
C ASN A 280 -1.71 -14.40 25.65
N ALA A 281 -2.97 -14.50 25.20
CA ALA A 281 -4.08 -13.73 25.75
C ALA A 281 -4.28 -13.95 27.25
N GLU A 282 -3.99 -15.15 27.75
CA GLU A 282 -4.12 -15.54 29.16
C GLU A 282 -2.88 -15.17 30.00
N GLY A 283 -1.87 -14.50 29.44
CA GLY A 283 -0.66 -14.13 30.17
C GLY A 283 0.34 -15.27 30.39
N LYS A 284 0.21 -16.37 29.64
CA LYS A 284 1.09 -17.54 29.75
C LYS A 284 2.12 -17.57 28.62
N ARG A 285 3.34 -18.02 28.95
CA ARG A 285 4.34 -18.43 27.96
C ARG A 285 3.90 -19.75 27.30
N PHE A 286 4.28 -19.96 26.05
CA PHE A 286 3.87 -21.13 25.26
C PHE A 286 4.92 -21.64 24.27
N CYS A 287 6.08 -20.98 24.14
CA CYS A 287 7.11 -21.38 23.19
C CYS A 287 8.50 -20.99 23.70
N ASN A 288 9.54 -21.57 23.09
CA ASN A 288 10.88 -21.03 23.20
C ASN A 288 10.98 -19.81 22.29
N GLU A 289 11.12 -18.63 22.89
CA GLU A 289 11.19 -17.37 22.16
C GLU A 289 12.45 -17.23 21.30
N LEU A 290 13.45 -18.12 21.44
CA LEU A 290 14.64 -18.20 20.59
C LEU A 290 14.62 -19.44 19.67
N GLY A 291 13.46 -20.09 19.53
CA GLY A 291 13.26 -21.13 18.53
C GLY A 291 13.30 -20.59 17.10
N ARG A 292 13.31 -21.50 16.12
CA ARG A 292 13.20 -21.14 14.70
C ARG A 292 11.86 -20.44 14.42
N ARG A 293 11.82 -19.56 13.42
CA ARG A 293 10.65 -18.71 13.14
C ARG A 293 9.41 -19.52 12.74
N ASP A 294 9.60 -20.57 11.94
CA ASP A 294 8.56 -21.55 11.60
C ASP A 294 7.96 -22.22 12.85
N TYR A 295 8.79 -22.60 13.81
CA TYR A 295 8.36 -23.14 15.10
C TYR A 295 7.60 -22.10 15.92
N VAL A 296 8.16 -20.89 16.15
CA VAL A 296 7.50 -19.88 16.99
C VAL A 296 6.14 -19.47 16.40
N THR A 297 6.08 -19.24 15.08
CA THR A 297 4.82 -18.97 14.39
C THR A 297 3.85 -20.14 14.45
N GLY A 298 4.34 -21.38 14.30
CA GLY A 298 3.53 -22.59 14.45
C GLY A 298 2.91 -22.72 15.84
N GLU A 299 3.67 -22.40 16.90
CA GLU A 299 3.15 -22.37 18.28
C GLU A 299 2.16 -21.23 18.51
N MET A 300 2.35 -20.08 17.85
CA MET A 300 1.35 -19.01 17.87
C MET A 300 0.02 -19.47 17.27
N TRP A 301 0.02 -20.21 16.15
CA TRP A 301 -1.23 -20.74 15.56
C TRP A 301 -1.96 -21.75 16.44
N LYS A 302 -1.26 -22.43 17.35
CA LYS A 302 -1.84 -23.35 18.33
C LYS A 302 -2.30 -22.65 19.62
N SER A 303 -1.91 -21.40 19.80
CA SER A 303 -2.13 -20.62 21.02
C SER A 303 -3.18 -19.53 20.79
N LYS A 304 -3.56 -18.82 21.85
CA LYS A 304 -4.68 -17.86 21.82
C LYS A 304 -4.19 -16.41 21.74
N PRO A 305 -4.50 -15.67 20.65
CA PRO A 305 -4.20 -14.24 20.54
C PRO A 305 -5.14 -13.39 21.42
N PRO A 306 -4.78 -12.12 21.74
CA PRO A 306 -3.61 -11.39 21.25
C PRO A 306 -2.30 -11.83 21.92
N PHE A 307 -1.24 -11.92 21.12
CA PHE A 307 0.11 -12.23 21.59
C PHE A 307 0.85 -10.94 21.95
N ARG A 308 1.61 -10.97 23.05
CA ARG A 308 2.37 -9.83 23.57
C ARG A 308 3.84 -10.17 23.71
N LEU A 309 4.70 -9.37 23.10
CA LEU A 309 6.14 -9.39 23.35
C LEU A 309 6.43 -8.43 24.51
N CYS A 310 6.91 -8.95 25.64
CA CYS A 310 7.12 -8.20 26.87
C CYS A 310 8.60 -8.14 27.22
N LEU A 311 9.14 -6.93 27.43
CA LEU A 311 10.50 -6.69 27.90
C LEU A 311 10.44 -6.06 29.29
N ASN A 312 11.08 -6.70 30.27
CA ASN A 312 11.34 -6.10 31.58
C ASN A 312 12.41 -5.00 31.48
N LYS A 313 12.73 -4.34 32.60
CA LYS A 313 13.67 -3.22 32.62
C LYS A 313 15.04 -3.61 32.08
N ALA A 314 15.64 -4.68 32.60
CA ALA A 314 16.98 -5.12 32.19
C ALA A 314 17.05 -5.41 30.67
N ALA A 315 16.05 -6.11 30.13
CA ALA A 315 15.94 -6.37 28.69
C ALA A 315 15.75 -5.08 27.87
N SER A 316 14.89 -4.18 28.34
CA SER A 316 14.61 -2.92 27.65
C SER A 316 15.78 -1.94 27.67
N ASP A 317 16.55 -1.87 28.76
CA ASP A 317 17.72 -0.98 28.89
C ASP A 317 18.79 -1.31 27.84
N GLU A 318 19.03 -2.60 27.55
CA GLU A 318 20.01 -3.05 26.55
C GLU A 318 19.62 -2.73 25.10
N ILE A 319 18.34 -2.45 24.87
CA ILE A 319 17.79 -2.19 23.53
C ILE A 319 16.86 -0.98 23.51
N ILE A 320 17.14 -0.01 24.39
CA ILE A 320 16.21 1.09 24.70
C ILE A 320 15.88 1.95 23.48
N TRP A 321 16.81 2.08 22.53
CA TRP A 321 16.57 2.79 21.27
C TRP A 321 15.40 2.18 20.49
N HIS A 322 15.34 0.84 20.38
CA HIS A 322 14.22 0.15 19.73
C HIS A 322 12.92 0.37 20.50
N CYS A 323 12.95 0.24 21.83
CA CYS A 323 11.77 0.45 22.67
C CYS A 323 11.20 1.86 22.49
N LYS A 324 12.04 2.89 22.58
CA LYS A 324 11.65 4.29 22.34
C LYS A 324 11.11 4.50 20.93
N HIS A 325 11.81 4.00 19.92
CA HIS A 325 11.37 4.10 18.53
C HIS A 325 10.00 3.45 18.30
N TYR A 326 9.76 2.25 18.83
CA TYR A 326 8.47 1.57 18.70
C TYR A 326 7.36 2.26 19.51
N THR A 327 7.69 2.85 20.65
CA THR A 327 6.75 3.65 21.44
C THR A 327 6.36 4.94 20.76
N GLY A 328 7.31 5.70 20.19
CA GLY A 328 7.02 6.89 19.39
C GLY A 328 6.11 6.58 18.19
N ARG A 329 6.22 5.37 17.64
CA ARG A 329 5.35 4.88 16.55
C ARG A 329 3.97 4.36 16.99
N GLY A 330 3.68 4.34 18.29
CA GLY A 330 2.41 3.83 18.82
C GLY A 330 2.21 2.32 18.65
N VAL A 331 3.27 1.55 18.39
CA VAL A 331 3.23 0.09 18.21
C VAL A 331 3.79 -0.69 19.41
N MET A 332 4.29 0.03 20.42
CA MET A 332 4.75 -0.51 21.70
C MET A 332 4.33 0.44 22.83
N LYS A 333 3.86 -0.12 23.95
CA LYS A 333 3.40 0.63 25.11
C LYS A 333 4.31 0.38 26.31
N TYR A 334 4.60 1.45 27.05
CA TYR A 334 5.28 1.39 28.34
C TYR A 334 4.27 1.24 29.47
N TYR A 335 4.59 0.40 30.45
CA TYR A 335 3.85 0.18 31.69
C TYR A 335 4.79 0.45 32.86
N GLY A 336 4.34 1.25 33.83
CA GLY A 336 5.14 1.59 35.01
C GLY A 336 5.34 0.40 35.95
N SER A 337 4.51 -0.63 35.86
CA SER A 337 4.56 -1.82 36.69
C SER A 337 3.94 -3.04 35.99
N GLY A 338 4.32 -4.26 36.38
CA GLY A 338 3.66 -5.48 35.92
C GLY A 338 2.20 -5.59 36.41
N ALA A 339 1.85 -4.93 37.52
CA ALA A 339 0.46 -4.80 37.96
C ALA A 339 -0.41 -4.02 36.97
N ASP A 340 0.13 -2.93 36.40
CA ASP A 340 -0.57 -2.16 35.36
C ASP A 340 -0.72 -2.97 34.07
N LEU A 341 0.30 -3.75 33.71
CA LEU A 341 0.24 -4.66 32.57
C LEU A 341 -0.85 -5.72 32.76
N ALA A 342 -0.89 -6.41 33.91
CA ALA A 342 -1.91 -7.41 34.21
C ALA A 342 -3.33 -6.83 34.15
N LYS A 343 -3.51 -5.61 34.70
CA LYS A 343 -4.78 -4.88 34.66
C LYS A 343 -5.21 -4.57 33.22
N ASP A 344 -4.30 -4.07 32.39
CA ASP A 344 -4.58 -3.76 30.98
C ASP A 344 -4.86 -5.02 30.13
N MET A 345 -4.24 -6.15 30.50
CA MET A 345 -4.52 -7.45 29.91
C MET A 345 -5.85 -8.07 30.36
N GLY A 346 -6.44 -7.58 31.46
CA GLY A 346 -7.66 -8.16 32.04
C GLY A 346 -7.42 -9.49 32.75
N ILE A 347 -6.23 -9.72 33.31
CA ILE A 347 -5.86 -10.96 34.03
C ILE A 347 -5.37 -10.68 35.45
N SER A 348 -5.30 -11.72 36.28
CA SER A 348 -4.71 -11.61 37.63
C SER A 348 -3.19 -11.45 37.54
N LEU A 349 -2.62 -10.53 38.34
CA LEU A 349 -1.17 -10.31 38.44
C LEU A 349 -0.40 -11.60 38.69
N SER A 350 -0.95 -12.47 39.57
CA SER A 350 -0.36 -13.78 39.90
C SER A 350 -0.06 -14.66 38.67
N VAL A 351 -0.79 -14.49 37.57
CA VAL A 351 -0.56 -15.26 36.34
C VAL A 351 0.75 -14.85 35.66
N ILE A 352 1.04 -13.55 35.59
CA ILE A 352 2.29 -13.05 35.01
C ILE A 352 3.46 -13.30 35.98
N GLU A 353 3.24 -13.14 37.30
CA GLU A 353 4.23 -13.50 38.33
C GLU A 353 4.63 -14.97 38.19
N GLN A 354 3.67 -15.89 38.06
CA GLN A 354 3.93 -17.31 37.86
C GLN A 354 4.69 -17.58 36.56
N ALA A 355 4.30 -16.95 35.44
CA ALA A 355 4.99 -17.14 34.16
C ALA A 355 6.47 -16.72 34.21
N HIS A 356 6.78 -15.64 34.95
CA HIS A 356 8.15 -15.20 35.19
C HIS A 356 8.90 -16.08 36.18
N GLU A 357 8.25 -16.54 37.25
CA GLU A 357 8.86 -17.42 38.24
C GLU A 357 9.27 -18.76 37.63
N GLU A 358 8.40 -19.39 36.84
CA GLU A 358 8.70 -20.63 36.13
C GLU A 358 9.89 -20.45 35.17
N HIS A 359 9.92 -19.32 34.45
CA HIS A 359 11.03 -18.97 33.55
C HIS A 359 12.35 -18.73 34.30
N PHE A 360 12.29 -18.05 35.44
CA PHE A 360 13.45 -17.78 36.31
C PHE A 360 14.02 -19.07 36.90
N GLN A 361 13.18 -19.95 37.44
CA GLN A 361 13.60 -21.23 38.01
C GLN A 361 14.20 -22.15 36.94
N ALA A 362 13.62 -22.18 35.72
CA ALA A 362 14.20 -22.91 34.60
C ALA A 362 15.61 -22.42 34.25
N ALA A 363 15.83 -21.10 34.26
CA ALA A 363 17.13 -20.52 34.01
C ALA A 363 18.15 -20.86 35.11
N LYS A 364 17.77 -20.77 36.40
CA LYS A 364 18.66 -21.13 37.52
C LYS A 364 19.08 -22.60 37.52
N LYS A 365 18.18 -23.50 37.14
CA LYS A 365 18.52 -24.91 36.91
C LYS A 365 19.45 -25.08 35.71
N THR A 366 19.25 -24.30 34.64
CA THR A 366 20.11 -24.37 33.45
C THR A 366 21.52 -23.84 33.72
N GLU A 367 21.70 -22.82 34.57
CA GLU A 367 23.01 -22.31 35.00
C GLU A 367 23.88 -23.38 35.68
N THR A 368 23.26 -24.28 36.44
CA THR A 368 23.94 -25.33 37.23
C THR A 368 23.96 -26.68 36.53
N HIS A 369 22.91 -27.00 35.76
CA HIS A 369 22.67 -28.28 35.12
C HIS A 369 22.17 -28.07 33.67
N PRO A 370 23.03 -27.60 32.74
CA PRO A 370 22.60 -27.10 31.43
C PRO A 370 21.96 -28.15 30.51
N ASP A 371 22.22 -29.45 30.73
CA ASP A 371 21.77 -30.54 29.86
C ASP A 371 20.98 -31.66 30.59
N ASP A 372 20.64 -31.48 31.87
CA ASP A 372 20.00 -32.53 32.68
C ASP A 372 18.47 -32.41 32.76
N GLY A 373 17.89 -31.36 32.17
CA GLY A 373 16.44 -31.13 32.21
C GLY A 373 15.62 -32.24 31.51
N PRO A 374 14.31 -32.34 31.77
CA PRO A 374 13.51 -33.45 31.25
C PRO A 374 13.07 -33.25 29.78
N TYR A 375 13.21 -32.05 29.23
CA TYR A 375 12.69 -31.70 27.90
C TYR A 375 13.78 -31.59 26.83
N PRO A 376 13.51 -31.96 25.57
CA PRO A 376 14.45 -31.72 24.48
C PRO A 376 14.62 -30.22 24.24
N ALA A 377 15.84 -29.84 23.88
CA ALA A 377 16.17 -28.44 23.66
C ALA A 377 16.79 -28.17 22.30
N TYR A 378 16.57 -26.95 21.80
CA TYR A 378 17.16 -26.49 20.55
C TYR A 378 18.39 -25.59 20.83
N PRO A 379 19.52 -25.73 20.10
CA PRO A 379 19.69 -26.62 18.95
C PRO A 379 19.85 -28.10 19.33
N SER A 380 20.43 -28.45 20.48
CA SER A 380 20.62 -29.85 20.91
C SER A 380 20.58 -29.94 22.43
N GLY A 381 20.58 -31.16 22.99
CA GLY A 381 20.60 -31.39 24.44
C GLY A 381 19.23 -31.30 25.09
N LYS A 382 19.21 -31.02 26.40
CA LYS A 382 17.96 -30.91 27.17
C LYS A 382 17.81 -29.55 27.85
N CYS A 383 16.63 -29.24 28.37
CA CYS A 383 16.37 -27.99 29.09
C CYS A 383 15.34 -28.17 30.22
N TRP A 384 15.32 -27.18 31.11
CA TRP A 384 14.41 -27.11 32.25
C TRP A 384 13.16 -26.25 32.01
N ASP A 385 13.07 -25.55 30.88
CA ASP A 385 11.95 -24.66 30.57
C ASP A 385 10.71 -25.45 30.11
N GLU A 386 9.82 -25.80 31.03
CA GLU A 386 8.63 -26.61 30.76
C GLU A 386 7.70 -25.97 29.72
N ALA A 387 7.49 -24.65 29.80
CA ALA A 387 6.59 -23.93 28.90
C ALA A 387 7.00 -24.09 27.42
N SER A 388 8.31 -24.15 27.14
CA SER A 388 8.84 -24.42 25.80
C SER A 388 9.18 -25.89 25.54
N GLY A 389 9.43 -26.67 26.58
CA GLY A 389 9.71 -28.10 26.48
C GLY A 389 8.53 -28.91 25.98
N LYS A 390 7.30 -28.50 26.35
CA LYS A 390 6.04 -29.10 25.86
C LYS A 390 5.86 -29.04 24.34
N THR A 391 6.53 -28.09 23.70
CA THR A 391 6.37 -27.82 22.26
C THR A 391 7.54 -28.35 21.43
N GLY A 392 8.45 -29.12 22.06
CA GLY A 392 9.50 -29.87 21.37
C GLY A 392 10.75 -29.08 20.97
N SER A 393 10.79 -27.78 21.24
CA SER A 393 11.97 -26.92 20.98
C SER A 393 12.32 -26.13 22.23
N GLY A 394 12.68 -26.81 23.31
CA GLY A 394 12.93 -26.19 24.61
C GLY A 394 14.05 -25.13 24.63
N LYS A 395 13.89 -24.13 25.51
CA LYS A 395 14.78 -22.96 25.67
C LYS A 395 16.01 -23.29 26.52
N LYS A 396 17.20 -23.10 25.95
CA LYS A 396 18.50 -23.28 26.66
C LYS A 396 19.15 -21.99 27.10
N PHE A 397 18.80 -20.90 26.44
CA PHE A 397 19.52 -19.64 26.56
C PHE A 397 18.60 -18.61 27.18
N PHE A 398 19.05 -18.06 28.30
CA PHE A 398 18.33 -17.10 29.12
C PHE A 398 19.18 -15.83 29.23
N HIS A 399 18.52 -14.69 29.20
CA HIS A 399 19.15 -13.38 29.29
C HIS A 399 18.16 -12.40 29.91
N ASN A 400 18.63 -11.48 30.75
CA ASN A 400 17.82 -10.47 31.44
C ASN A 400 16.51 -11.04 32.05
N ILE A 401 16.62 -12.10 32.84
CA ILE A 401 15.49 -12.75 33.54
C ILE A 401 15.24 -12.11 34.90
N ILE A 402 14.00 -12.17 35.39
CA ILE A 402 13.59 -11.67 36.71
C ILE A 402 12.78 -12.74 37.45
N PRO A 403 12.85 -12.82 38.79
CA PRO A 403 11.96 -13.66 39.58
C PRO A 403 10.51 -13.16 39.54
N GLY A 404 9.56 -14.02 39.87
CA GLY A 404 8.13 -13.70 39.77
C GLY A 404 7.68 -12.58 40.71
N ASP A 405 8.22 -12.52 41.93
CA ASP A 405 7.88 -11.51 42.94
C ASP A 405 8.30 -10.08 42.55
N ALA A 406 9.30 -9.94 41.68
CA ALA A 406 9.73 -8.65 41.15
C ALA A 406 8.69 -8.05 40.17
N VAL A 407 7.92 -8.89 39.46
CA VAL A 407 7.01 -8.47 38.37
C VAL A 407 6.05 -7.37 38.81
N LYS A 408 5.53 -7.44 40.04
CA LYS A 408 4.55 -6.48 40.56
C LYS A 408 4.98 -5.03 40.38
N ASN A 409 6.25 -4.72 40.64
CA ASN A 409 6.80 -3.35 40.61
C ASN A 409 7.73 -3.10 39.42
N GLU A 410 8.01 -4.13 38.62
CA GLU A 410 8.90 -4.06 37.46
C GLU A 410 8.23 -3.30 36.31
N PRO A 411 8.90 -2.32 35.67
CA PRO A 411 8.37 -1.67 34.48
C PRO A 411 8.52 -2.56 33.23
N PHE A 412 7.62 -2.40 32.27
CA PHE A 412 7.61 -3.19 31.04
C PHE A 412 7.41 -2.35 29.78
N TYR A 413 8.11 -2.73 28.71
CA TYR A 413 7.74 -2.37 27.34
C TYR A 413 7.05 -3.54 26.67
N VAL A 414 5.86 -3.32 26.13
CA VAL A 414 5.02 -4.39 25.56
C VAL A 414 4.50 -4.00 24.19
N ALA A 415 4.65 -4.92 23.23
CA ALA A 415 4.08 -4.79 21.90
C ALA A 415 3.10 -5.94 21.62
N ILE A 416 1.97 -5.61 20.97
CA ILE A 416 1.08 -6.64 20.41
C ILE A 416 1.70 -7.12 19.10
N ILE A 417 1.78 -8.44 18.93
CA ILE A 417 2.45 -9.07 17.79
C ILE A 417 1.56 -10.08 17.07
N THR A 418 1.83 -10.27 15.77
CA THR A 418 1.14 -11.24 14.91
C THR A 418 2.10 -11.85 13.88
N PRO A 419 1.85 -13.07 13.38
CA PRO A 419 2.60 -13.64 12.26
C PRO A 419 2.50 -12.79 10.97
N VAL A 420 3.62 -12.61 10.27
CA VAL A 420 3.73 -11.78 9.04
C VAL A 420 4.65 -12.41 8.01
N ILE A 421 4.29 -12.38 6.73
CA ILE A 421 5.18 -12.73 5.61
C ILE A 421 6.41 -11.83 5.66
N HIS A 422 7.60 -12.42 5.56
CA HIS A 422 8.83 -11.69 5.83
C HIS A 422 9.93 -11.89 4.80
N TYR A 423 10.26 -13.13 4.45
CA TYR A 423 11.39 -13.43 3.56
C TYR A 423 11.05 -14.60 2.62
N CYS A 424 11.43 -14.49 1.36
CA CYS A 424 11.31 -15.53 0.36
C CYS A 424 12.67 -16.24 0.20
N MET A 425 12.80 -17.48 0.68
CA MET A 425 14.09 -18.19 0.63
C MET A 425 14.40 -18.73 -0.76
N GLY A 426 13.35 -18.99 -1.56
CA GLY A 426 13.48 -19.38 -2.94
C GLY A 426 13.72 -18.22 -3.89
N GLY A 427 14.37 -18.53 -5.00
CA GLY A 427 14.78 -17.57 -6.01
C GLY A 427 15.55 -18.24 -7.15
N LEU A 428 16.37 -17.47 -7.85
CA LEU A 428 17.26 -17.98 -8.91
C LEU A 428 18.35 -18.85 -8.29
N LEU A 429 18.47 -20.10 -8.75
CA LEU A 429 19.53 -20.99 -8.28
C LEU A 429 20.88 -20.44 -8.70
N ILE A 430 21.79 -20.30 -7.73
CA ILE A 430 23.17 -19.85 -7.95
C ILE A 430 24.19 -20.92 -7.61
N ASP A 431 25.39 -20.82 -8.19
CA ASP A 431 26.58 -21.54 -7.71
C ASP A 431 27.40 -20.69 -6.70
N THR A 432 28.60 -21.17 -6.36
CA THR A 432 29.51 -20.51 -5.42
C THR A 432 30.17 -19.24 -5.96
N ASP A 433 30.04 -18.95 -7.25
CA ASP A 433 30.46 -17.68 -7.88
C ASP A 433 29.27 -16.71 -8.03
N SER A 434 28.13 -17.03 -7.39
CA SER A 434 26.84 -16.32 -7.54
C SER A 434 26.30 -16.31 -8.98
N ALA A 435 26.81 -17.17 -9.87
CA ALA A 435 26.33 -17.23 -11.25
C ALA A 435 24.98 -17.94 -11.29
N CYS A 436 24.02 -17.39 -12.02
CA CYS A 436 22.70 -18.00 -12.17
C CYS A 436 22.82 -19.30 -12.98
N ILE A 437 22.26 -20.38 -12.45
CA ILE A 437 22.32 -21.70 -13.08
C ILE A 437 21.15 -21.84 -14.05
N GLY A 438 21.46 -22.16 -15.30
CA GLY A 438 20.50 -22.41 -16.36
C GLY A 438 19.80 -23.77 -16.25
N SER A 439 18.78 -23.97 -17.08
CA SER A 439 18.06 -25.24 -17.19
C SER A 439 18.93 -26.43 -17.59
N ASP A 440 20.08 -26.20 -18.22
CA ASP A 440 21.09 -27.21 -18.56
C ASP A 440 22.08 -27.51 -17.40
N ASN A 441 21.80 -27.00 -16.20
CA ASN A 441 22.64 -27.08 -14.99
C ASN A 441 24.05 -26.50 -15.17
N LYS A 442 24.24 -25.55 -16.09
CA LYS A 442 25.46 -24.76 -16.24
C LYS A 442 25.19 -23.29 -15.92
N ALA A 443 26.22 -22.53 -15.56
CA ALA A 443 26.10 -21.09 -15.39
C ALA A 443 25.61 -20.42 -16.68
N VAL A 444 24.65 -19.50 -16.56
CA VAL A 444 24.23 -18.59 -17.64
C VAL A 444 25.30 -17.50 -17.76
N PRO A 445 26.11 -17.47 -18.83
CA PRO A 445 27.22 -16.53 -18.92
C PRO A 445 26.73 -15.09 -18.82
N GLY A 446 27.38 -14.30 -17.96
CA GLY A 446 27.03 -12.89 -17.76
C GLY A 446 25.80 -12.62 -16.88
N LEU A 447 25.15 -13.64 -16.30
CA LEU A 447 24.04 -13.45 -15.36
C LEU A 447 24.42 -13.92 -13.94
N TYR A 448 24.29 -13.03 -12.97
CA TYR A 448 24.54 -13.27 -11.55
C TYR A 448 23.35 -12.85 -10.69
N ALA A 449 23.25 -13.37 -9.47
CA ALA A 449 22.22 -12.97 -8.50
C ALA A 449 22.78 -12.84 -7.08
N ALA A 450 22.27 -11.87 -6.31
CA ALA A 450 22.70 -11.59 -4.95
C ALA A 450 21.56 -11.14 -4.02
N GLY A 451 21.58 -11.62 -2.77
CA GLY A 451 20.53 -11.37 -1.79
C GLY A 451 19.26 -12.17 -2.06
N GLU A 452 18.10 -11.70 -1.60
CA GLU A 452 16.83 -12.45 -1.59
C GLU A 452 16.30 -12.88 -2.97
N VAL A 453 16.82 -12.34 -4.07
CA VAL A 453 16.49 -12.82 -5.43
C VAL A 453 17.16 -14.16 -5.76
N ALA A 454 18.25 -14.50 -5.06
CA ALA A 454 18.96 -15.77 -5.18
C ALA A 454 18.35 -16.83 -4.26
N GLY A 455 18.22 -18.05 -4.78
CA GLY A 455 17.70 -19.22 -4.08
C GLY A 455 18.77 -20.24 -3.72
N GLY A 456 18.48 -21.09 -2.74
CA GLY A 456 19.32 -22.21 -2.31
C GLY A 456 20.20 -21.93 -1.08
N VAL A 457 20.44 -20.66 -0.72
CA VAL A 457 21.27 -20.27 0.43
C VAL A 457 20.64 -20.70 1.76
N HIS A 458 19.33 -20.47 1.92
CA HIS A 458 18.64 -20.61 3.22
C HIS A 458 17.73 -21.84 3.30
N GLY A 459 17.49 -22.53 2.19
CA GLY A 459 16.59 -23.68 2.11
C GLY A 459 15.21 -23.36 2.69
N ASN A 460 14.71 -24.22 3.58
CA ASN A 460 13.33 -24.11 4.05
C ASN A 460 13.09 -23.09 5.17
N ASN A 461 14.16 -22.57 5.81
CA ASN A 461 14.03 -21.58 6.87
C ASN A 461 15.34 -20.80 7.08
N ARG A 462 15.26 -19.47 6.99
CA ARG A 462 16.38 -18.55 7.20
C ARG A 462 16.57 -18.21 8.69
N LEU A 463 17.82 -18.23 9.18
CA LEU A 463 18.15 -17.74 10.52
C LEU A 463 18.14 -16.20 10.60
N GLY A 464 17.76 -15.66 11.76
CA GLY A 464 17.79 -14.22 12.03
C GLY A 464 19.20 -13.65 11.83
N GLY A 465 19.34 -12.52 11.16
CA GLY A 465 20.63 -11.90 10.79
C GLY A 465 21.28 -12.41 9.49
N ASN A 466 20.94 -13.61 9.00
CA ASN A 466 21.54 -14.15 7.77
C ASN A 466 21.12 -13.37 6.50
N SER A 467 20.01 -12.61 6.50
CA SER A 467 19.58 -11.87 5.31
C SER A 467 20.49 -10.71 4.96
N LEU A 468 20.96 -9.93 5.96
CA LEU A 468 21.92 -8.86 5.68
C LEU A 468 23.28 -9.45 5.30
N LEU A 469 23.67 -10.56 5.94
CA LEU A 469 24.91 -11.25 5.61
C LEU A 469 24.88 -11.81 4.18
N ASP A 470 23.78 -12.43 3.76
CA ASP A 470 23.56 -12.92 2.40
C ASP A 470 23.74 -11.80 1.37
N CYS A 471 23.06 -10.66 1.58
CA CYS A 471 23.22 -9.49 0.74
C CYS A 471 24.69 -9.07 0.59
N VAL A 472 25.45 -9.02 1.69
CA VAL A 472 26.86 -8.60 1.64
C VAL A 472 27.72 -9.68 0.98
N VAL A 473 27.69 -10.91 1.47
CA VAL A 473 28.54 -12.01 0.96
C VAL A 473 28.27 -12.25 -0.52
N PHE A 474 27.02 -12.56 -0.89
CA PHE A 474 26.70 -12.89 -2.27
C PHE A 474 26.71 -11.68 -3.19
N GLY A 475 26.51 -10.47 -2.66
CA GLY A 475 26.76 -9.22 -3.39
C GLY A 475 28.23 -9.06 -3.77
N ARG A 476 29.14 -9.23 -2.80
CA ARG A 476 30.59 -9.16 -3.05
C ARG A 476 31.08 -10.29 -3.95
N VAL A 477 30.59 -11.52 -3.76
CA VAL A 477 30.90 -12.66 -4.63
C VAL A 477 30.45 -12.38 -6.07
N ALA A 478 29.19 -11.96 -6.27
CA ALA A 478 28.67 -11.61 -7.59
C ALA A 478 29.44 -10.45 -8.24
N GLY A 479 29.77 -9.41 -7.47
CA GLY A 479 30.57 -8.28 -7.95
C GLY A 479 31.97 -8.69 -8.42
N LYS A 480 32.68 -9.51 -7.64
CA LYS A 480 34.00 -10.05 -8.02
C LYS A 480 33.90 -10.96 -9.24
N ALA A 481 32.90 -11.83 -9.31
CA ALA A 481 32.72 -12.76 -10.43
C ALA A 481 32.37 -12.02 -11.73
N ALA A 482 31.48 -11.03 -11.67
CA ALA A 482 31.15 -10.17 -12.82
C ALA A 482 32.36 -9.34 -13.28
N ALA A 483 33.12 -8.76 -12.34
CA ALA A 483 34.35 -8.02 -12.66
C ALA A 483 35.40 -8.92 -13.31
N LYS A 484 35.63 -10.12 -12.77
CA LYS A 484 36.52 -11.11 -13.37
C LYS A 484 36.07 -11.53 -14.77
N TYR A 485 34.77 -11.71 -14.97
CA TYR A 485 34.18 -12.07 -16.27
C TYR A 485 34.40 -10.98 -17.33
N MET A 486 34.27 -9.70 -16.97
CA MET A 486 34.43 -8.60 -17.93
C MET A 486 35.89 -8.13 -18.11
N LEU A 487 36.69 -8.09 -17.03
CA LEU A 487 38.05 -7.53 -17.05
C LEU A 487 39.14 -8.60 -17.28
N GLY A 488 38.89 -9.86 -16.95
CA GLY A 488 39.90 -10.93 -17.07
C GLY A 488 41.20 -10.57 -16.34
N ALA A 489 42.29 -10.44 -17.09
CA ALA A 489 43.61 -10.08 -16.57
C ALA A 489 43.75 -8.61 -16.14
N ASP A 490 42.84 -7.74 -16.57
CA ASP A 490 42.87 -6.30 -16.25
C ASP A 490 42.19 -5.97 -14.90
N MET A 491 41.64 -6.97 -14.22
CA MET A 491 41.09 -6.83 -12.87
C MET A 491 42.21 -6.43 -11.89
N LYS A 492 41.94 -5.41 -11.06
CA LYS A 492 42.90 -4.89 -10.08
C LYS A 492 42.20 -4.41 -8.83
N ASP A 493 42.90 -4.49 -7.70
CA ASP A 493 42.38 -3.95 -6.46
C ASP A 493 42.46 -2.41 -6.47
N VAL A 494 41.32 -1.78 -6.17
CA VAL A 494 41.16 -0.33 -6.05
C VAL A 494 40.62 -0.02 -4.66
N ASP A 495 41.30 0.84 -3.91
CA ASP A 495 40.76 1.32 -2.64
C ASP A 495 39.66 2.36 -2.89
N LEU A 496 38.46 2.13 -2.34
CA LEU A 496 37.36 3.10 -2.38
C LEU A 496 37.78 4.46 -1.82
N LYS A 497 38.73 4.50 -0.87
CA LYS A 497 39.27 5.75 -0.33
C LYS A 497 40.00 6.58 -1.38
N ASP A 498 40.69 5.95 -2.32
CA ASP A 498 41.47 6.63 -3.34
C ASP A 498 40.54 7.28 -4.38
N VAL A 499 39.53 6.55 -4.84
CA VAL A 499 38.57 7.04 -5.83
C VAL A 499 37.56 8.05 -5.26
N THR A 500 37.32 8.02 -3.95
CA THR A 500 36.47 9.00 -3.27
C THR A 500 37.24 10.15 -2.62
N GLY A 501 38.57 10.12 -2.62
CA GLY A 501 39.42 11.13 -1.98
C GLY A 501 39.28 11.21 -0.45
N GLY A 502 39.20 10.05 0.22
CA GLY A 502 39.22 9.94 1.68
C GLY A 502 38.18 9.00 2.31
N GLY A 503 37.31 8.36 1.53
CA GLY A 503 36.26 7.48 2.03
C GLY A 503 35.12 8.19 2.77
N LEU A 504 34.53 7.51 3.75
CA LEU A 504 33.50 8.06 4.65
C LEU A 504 34.13 8.51 5.97
N THR A 505 33.67 9.64 6.49
CA THR A 505 34.11 10.20 7.79
C THR A 505 33.47 9.48 8.98
N GLY A 506 32.58 8.50 8.76
CA GLY A 506 31.76 7.85 9.79
C GLY A 506 30.51 8.63 10.17
N ALA A 507 30.47 9.91 9.83
CA ALA A 507 29.21 10.65 9.76
C ALA A 507 28.45 10.20 8.51
N VAL A 508 27.17 9.88 8.69
CA VAL A 508 26.23 9.67 7.58
C VAL A 508 25.93 11.06 7.03
N GLU A 509 26.77 11.55 6.11
CA GLU A 509 26.63 12.87 5.48
C GLU A 509 25.90 12.77 4.14
N SER A 510 25.16 13.82 3.80
CA SER A 510 24.58 14.05 2.49
C SER A 510 25.61 13.95 1.35
N SER A 511 25.17 13.43 0.21
CA SER A 511 25.85 13.45 -1.08
C SER A 511 24.97 14.33 -1.96
N LYS A 512 25.53 14.98 -2.98
CA LYS A 512 24.75 15.83 -3.89
C LYS A 512 23.82 15.02 -4.80
N LEU A 513 23.98 13.70 -4.83
CA LEU A 513 23.30 12.81 -5.75
C LEU A 513 22.04 12.12 -5.18
N ALA A 514 21.89 11.97 -3.86
CA ALA A 514 20.83 11.10 -3.37
C ALA A 514 19.41 11.72 -3.30
N GLY A 515 19.24 12.98 -3.68
CA GLY A 515 17.93 13.65 -3.72
C GLY A 515 17.27 13.55 -5.09
N GLY A 516 16.56 12.45 -5.36
CA GLY A 516 15.33 12.41 -6.19
C GLY A 516 15.26 12.96 -7.63
N SER A 517 16.25 13.70 -8.14
CA SER A 517 16.27 14.26 -9.49
C SER A 517 17.66 14.11 -10.12
N TYR A 518 18.00 12.87 -10.47
CA TYR A 518 19.02 12.63 -11.49
C TYR A 518 18.45 13.05 -12.86
N GLU A 519 18.32 14.37 -13.09
CA GLU A 519 17.79 14.96 -14.33
C GLU A 519 18.87 15.11 -15.41
N ASP A 520 18.61 14.44 -16.53
CA ASP A 520 18.63 14.91 -17.92
C ASP A 520 19.87 15.58 -18.54
N LYS A 521 21.04 15.57 -17.87
CA LYS A 521 22.28 16.07 -18.50
C LYS A 521 23.38 15.03 -18.73
N MET A 522 23.17 13.77 -18.37
CA MET A 522 24.20 12.73 -18.56
C MET A 522 24.32 12.17 -20.00
N ASN A 523 23.62 12.75 -20.98
CA ASN A 523 23.76 12.38 -22.41
C ASN A 523 24.24 13.53 -23.31
N THR A 524 24.82 14.60 -22.77
CA THR A 524 25.39 15.68 -23.59
C THR A 524 26.89 15.83 -23.35
N ALA A 525 27.67 15.69 -24.42
CA ALA A 525 29.07 16.08 -24.49
C ALA A 525 29.27 17.59 -24.21
N ALA A 526 30.36 17.93 -23.48
CA ALA A 526 31.10 19.22 -23.25
C ALA A 526 30.48 20.58 -23.74
N ALA A 527 30.55 21.77 -23.09
CA ALA A 527 31.34 22.45 -22.03
C ALA A 527 30.61 23.79 -21.62
N PRO A 528 31.24 24.85 -21.03
CA PRO A 528 31.64 25.06 -19.62
C PRO A 528 30.92 26.21 -18.85
N ALA A 529 31.00 26.09 -17.51
CA ALA A 529 30.99 27.05 -16.38
C ALA A 529 30.34 28.47 -16.41
N ALA A 530 29.48 28.72 -15.40
CA ALA A 530 29.40 29.94 -14.56
C ALA A 530 28.65 29.53 -13.26
N GLY A 531 29.15 29.67 -12.02
CA GLY A 531 29.55 30.89 -11.33
C GLY A 531 28.58 31.10 -10.14
N ALA A 532 28.83 30.45 -9.01
CA ALA A 532 28.00 30.56 -7.80
C ALA A 532 28.56 31.63 -6.85
N ALA A 533 27.70 32.54 -6.40
CA ALA A 533 27.95 33.44 -5.28
C ALA A 533 26.99 33.13 -4.12
N PRO A 534 27.42 33.26 -2.86
CA PRO A 534 26.67 32.84 -1.68
C PRO A 534 25.67 33.92 -1.24
N MET A 535 24.47 33.53 -0.81
CA MET A 535 23.57 34.44 -0.09
C MET A 535 23.54 34.14 1.40
N ALA A 536 23.71 35.22 2.14
CA ALA A 536 23.89 35.32 3.57
C ALA A 536 22.57 35.28 4.34
N ASN A 537 22.71 34.98 5.64
CA ASN A 537 21.73 35.22 6.69
C ASN A 537 21.09 36.62 6.58
N GLY A 538 19.76 36.66 6.54
CA GLY A 538 18.96 37.86 6.72
C GLY A 538 17.72 37.53 7.56
N GLY A 539 17.73 37.96 8.83
CA GLY A 539 16.56 37.94 9.68
C GLY A 539 15.51 38.94 9.22
N GLY A 540 14.24 38.56 9.28
CA GLY A 540 13.10 39.42 9.00
C GLY A 540 11.80 38.69 9.36
N GLY A 541 11.02 39.24 10.27
CA GLY A 541 9.81 38.63 10.82
C GLY A 541 8.76 38.32 9.76
N GLY A 542 8.27 37.08 9.77
CA GLY A 542 7.07 36.62 9.08
C GLY A 542 6.44 35.53 9.94
N GLY A 543 5.14 35.63 10.22
CA GLY A 543 4.43 34.75 11.16
C GLY A 543 4.63 33.27 10.84
N GLY A 544 5.36 32.57 11.70
CA GLY A 544 5.56 31.13 11.56
C GLY A 544 4.25 30.36 11.76
N MET A 545 4.13 29.23 11.08
CA MET A 545 2.95 28.37 11.18
C MET A 545 2.85 27.79 12.60
N THR A 546 1.64 27.66 13.14
CA THR A 546 1.46 27.08 14.48
C THR A 546 1.38 25.55 14.40
N LEU A 547 1.71 24.84 15.48
CA LEU A 547 1.46 23.38 15.55
C LEU A 547 -0.02 23.02 15.34
N ALA A 548 -0.94 23.93 15.69
CA ALA A 548 -2.36 23.76 15.42
C ALA A 548 -2.72 23.89 13.92
N ASP A 549 -1.90 24.60 13.14
CA ASP A 549 -2.03 24.62 11.68
C ASP A 549 -1.52 23.31 11.09
N VAL A 550 -0.34 22.86 11.51
CA VAL A 550 0.22 21.56 11.09
C VAL A 550 -0.73 20.41 11.40
N ALA A 551 -1.38 20.40 12.58
CA ALA A 551 -2.33 19.36 13.00
C ALA A 551 -3.55 19.16 12.09
N LYS A 552 -3.84 20.11 11.20
CA LYS A 552 -4.92 19.99 10.20
C LYS A 552 -4.54 19.07 9.03
N HIS A 553 -3.25 18.86 8.81
CA HIS A 553 -2.66 18.12 7.69
C HIS A 553 -2.16 16.75 8.18
N ASN A 554 -3.09 15.88 8.59
CA ASN A 554 -2.81 14.62 9.28
C ASN A 554 -3.23 13.35 8.52
N THR A 555 -3.37 13.43 7.19
CA THR A 555 -3.88 12.32 6.35
C THR A 555 -2.92 11.99 5.22
N LYS A 556 -3.02 10.79 4.62
CA LYS A 556 -2.16 10.39 3.49
C LYS A 556 -2.22 11.33 2.28
N SER A 557 -3.36 11.96 2.05
CA SER A 557 -3.54 12.91 0.94
C SER A 557 -3.25 14.36 1.32
N ASP A 558 -2.90 14.61 2.58
CA ASP A 558 -2.61 15.94 3.13
C ASP A 558 -1.84 15.75 4.44
N CYS A 559 -0.52 15.59 4.33
CA CYS A 559 0.36 15.15 5.40
C CYS A 559 1.48 16.17 5.62
N TRP A 560 1.38 16.96 6.67
CA TRP A 560 2.46 17.84 7.11
C TRP A 560 3.10 17.30 8.39
N VAL A 561 4.38 17.55 8.57
CA VAL A 561 5.13 17.23 9.79
C VAL A 561 6.02 18.40 10.17
N VAL A 562 6.34 18.55 11.46
CA VAL A 562 7.40 19.47 11.89
C VAL A 562 8.68 18.70 12.14
N VAL A 563 9.81 19.19 11.64
CA VAL A 563 11.15 18.66 11.95
C VAL A 563 12.10 19.83 12.19
N ASP A 564 12.78 19.84 13.34
CA ASP A 564 13.72 20.88 13.76
C ASP A 564 13.13 22.30 13.63
N GLY A 565 11.84 22.44 13.95
CA GLY A 565 11.09 23.70 13.84
C GLY A 565 10.73 24.10 12.40
N GLN A 566 11.05 23.31 11.38
CA GLN A 566 10.58 23.49 10.01
C GLN A 566 9.26 22.75 9.80
N VAL A 567 8.31 23.34 9.10
CA VAL A 567 7.07 22.68 8.67
C VAL A 567 7.29 22.12 7.27
N LEU A 568 7.06 20.82 7.12
CA LEU A 568 7.22 20.09 5.87
C LEU A 568 5.89 19.58 5.35
N ASP A 569 5.53 19.89 4.10
CA ASP A 569 4.51 19.17 3.34
C ASP A 569 5.15 17.94 2.68
N VAL A 570 4.93 16.78 3.28
CA VAL A 570 5.49 15.50 2.84
C VAL A 570 4.47 14.68 2.05
N THR A 571 3.31 15.24 1.69
CA THR A 571 2.21 14.54 1.03
C THR A 571 2.66 13.80 -0.23
N SER A 572 3.37 14.48 -1.13
CA SER A 572 3.89 13.91 -2.37
C SER A 572 5.07 12.96 -2.14
N PHE A 573 5.80 13.16 -1.05
CA PHE A 573 6.97 12.38 -0.68
C PHE A 573 6.63 11.06 0.03
N LEU A 574 5.42 10.93 0.59
CA LEU A 574 4.98 9.75 1.35
C LEU A 574 5.27 8.44 0.60
N SER A 575 4.81 8.34 -0.65
CA SER A 575 4.97 7.14 -1.49
C SER A 575 6.41 6.90 -1.93
N GLU A 576 7.23 7.93 -1.87
CA GLU A 576 8.64 7.86 -2.22
C GLU A 576 9.51 7.53 -1.00
N HIS A 577 9.03 7.69 0.23
CA HIS A 577 9.84 7.55 1.44
C HIS A 577 10.46 6.12 1.58
N PRO A 578 11.79 5.98 1.74
CA PRO A 578 12.48 4.67 1.79
C PRO A 578 12.00 3.73 2.92
N GLY A 579 11.54 4.30 4.03
CA GLY A 579 10.95 3.56 5.15
C GLY A 579 9.52 3.08 4.91
N GLY A 580 8.89 3.47 3.79
CA GLY A 580 7.47 3.34 3.49
C GLY A 580 6.63 4.48 4.07
N GLU A 581 5.43 4.66 3.53
CA GLU A 581 4.50 5.76 3.88
C GLU A 581 4.15 5.80 5.37
N LEU A 582 3.89 4.63 5.97
CA LEU A 582 3.53 4.49 7.38
C LEU A 582 4.58 5.10 8.32
N ALA A 583 5.84 5.17 7.87
CA ALA A 583 6.92 5.72 8.67
C ALA A 583 6.71 7.21 8.98
N ILE A 584 6.10 7.94 8.05
CA ILE A 584 5.77 9.36 8.14
C ILE A 584 4.33 9.56 8.64
N LEU A 585 3.37 8.77 8.13
CA LEU A 585 1.94 8.92 8.47
C LEU A 585 1.64 8.83 9.97
N THR A 586 2.49 8.14 10.73
CA THR A 586 2.36 8.05 12.19
C THR A 586 2.48 9.43 12.88
N PHE A 587 3.20 10.35 12.26
CA PHE A 587 3.45 11.71 12.72
C PHE A 587 2.72 12.77 11.89
N ALA A 588 1.81 12.37 10.99
CA ALA A 588 1.04 13.30 10.20
C ALA A 588 0.31 14.31 11.11
N GLY A 589 0.51 15.59 10.85
CA GLY A 589 0.01 16.71 11.63
C GLY A 589 0.72 16.96 12.96
N LYS A 590 1.90 16.37 13.20
CA LYS A 590 2.62 16.48 14.48
C LYS A 590 4.05 16.97 14.29
N ASP A 591 4.65 17.36 15.41
CA ASP A 591 6.10 17.47 15.50
C ASP A 591 6.71 16.07 15.53
N ALA A 592 7.57 15.80 14.56
CA ALA A 592 8.27 14.56 14.34
C ALA A 592 9.78 14.71 14.59
N THR A 593 10.24 15.85 15.15
CA THR A 593 11.66 16.18 15.29
C THR A 593 12.44 15.09 16.03
N GLU A 594 11.93 14.64 17.17
CA GLU A 594 12.60 13.61 17.99
C GLU A 594 12.71 12.29 17.20
N GLU A 595 11.62 11.81 16.62
CA GLU A 595 11.60 10.56 15.85
C GLU A 595 12.36 10.65 14.53
N PHE A 596 12.36 11.81 13.90
CA PHE A 596 13.15 12.08 12.72
C PHE A 596 14.64 12.01 13.05
N ASN A 597 15.10 12.75 14.07
CA ASN A 597 16.51 12.82 14.46
C ASN A 597 17.05 11.50 15.03
N MET A 598 16.18 10.66 15.59
CA MET A 598 16.55 9.29 15.98
C MET A 598 17.03 8.45 14.80
N ILE A 599 16.53 8.70 13.59
CA ILE A 599 16.70 7.83 12.42
C ILE A 599 17.55 8.50 11.34
N HIS A 600 17.38 9.80 11.14
CA HIS A 600 17.93 10.56 10.03
C HIS A 600 19.03 11.52 10.52
N PRO A 601 20.11 11.72 9.74
CA PRO A 601 21.02 12.83 9.99
C PRO A 601 20.36 14.20 9.70
N PRO A 602 20.87 15.30 10.28
CA PRO A 602 20.20 16.62 10.27
C PRO A 602 20.03 17.26 8.88
N ASP A 603 20.82 16.82 7.90
CA ASP A 603 20.86 17.35 6.55
C ASP A 603 19.90 16.64 5.57
N VAL A 604 19.20 15.59 6.01
CA VAL A 604 18.33 14.77 5.14
C VAL A 604 17.23 15.58 4.48
N ILE A 605 16.61 16.52 5.18
CA ILE A 605 15.50 17.30 4.61
C ILE A 605 15.98 18.14 3.43
N GLY A 606 17.02 18.95 3.64
CA GLY A 606 17.59 19.78 2.58
C GLY A 606 18.14 18.98 1.40
N LYS A 607 18.55 17.72 1.62
CA LYS A 607 19.05 16.83 0.57
C LYS A 607 17.97 16.10 -0.20
N TYR A 608 16.99 15.51 0.49
CA TYR A 608 16.08 14.51 -0.11
C TYR A 608 14.68 15.05 -0.36
N ALA A 609 14.26 16.07 0.38
CA ALA A 609 12.95 16.69 0.26
C ALA A 609 13.02 18.21 0.50
N PRO A 610 13.92 18.95 -0.17
CA PRO A 610 14.03 20.40 0.04
C PRO A 610 12.72 21.11 -0.28
N ASP A 611 12.02 20.65 -1.33
CA ASP A 611 10.74 21.21 -1.77
C ASP A 611 9.58 20.91 -0.81
N SER A 612 9.76 19.98 0.14
CA SER A 612 8.78 19.74 1.18
C SER A 612 8.78 20.83 2.25
N VAL A 613 9.84 21.61 2.42
CA VAL A 613 9.88 22.66 3.45
C VAL A 613 9.01 23.84 3.03
N ILE A 614 7.91 24.06 3.76
CA ILE A 614 6.93 25.12 3.46
C ILE A 614 6.99 26.30 4.45
N GLY A 615 7.75 26.19 5.54
CA GLY A 615 7.96 27.28 6.50
C GLY A 615 8.58 26.82 7.82
N ALA A 616 8.50 27.66 8.85
CA ALA A 616 8.98 27.36 10.20
C ALA A 616 7.90 27.61 11.27
N VAL A 617 8.02 26.95 12.42
CA VAL A 617 7.13 27.13 13.57
C VAL A 617 7.45 28.44 14.28
N GLY A 618 6.45 29.29 14.46
CA GLY A 618 6.59 30.59 15.13
C GLY A 618 6.08 30.59 16.57
N SER A 619 6.78 31.27 17.48
CA SER A 619 6.31 31.50 18.86
C SER A 619 5.22 32.59 18.86
N GLY A 620 3.96 32.18 18.94
CA GLY A 620 2.87 33.11 19.21
C GLY A 620 3.01 33.69 20.62
N VAL A 621 3.33 34.99 20.74
CA VAL A 621 3.26 35.69 22.02
C VAL A 621 1.79 35.83 22.40
N ALA A 622 1.46 35.31 23.59
CA ALA A 622 0.17 35.47 24.23
C ALA A 622 -0.06 36.93 24.65
N ALA A 623 -1.22 37.49 24.31
CA ALA A 623 -1.73 38.71 24.93
C ALA A 623 -2.99 38.37 25.74
N ALA A 624 -2.93 38.66 27.04
CA ALA A 624 -3.98 38.40 28.01
C ALA A 624 -4.98 39.56 28.16
N ALA A 625 -6.26 39.16 28.28
CA ALA A 625 -7.37 39.73 29.05
C ALA A 625 -7.90 41.16 28.76
N SER A 626 -9.16 41.23 28.27
CA SER A 626 -10.24 41.86 29.05
C SER A 626 -11.66 41.45 28.58
N ALA A 627 -12.46 40.99 29.55
CA ALA A 627 -13.93 41.01 29.66
C ALA A 627 -14.82 40.20 28.69
N ALA A 628 -15.66 39.34 29.27
CA ALA A 628 -16.96 38.91 28.74
C ALA A 628 -18.08 39.55 29.60
N PRO A 629 -19.38 39.53 29.22
CA PRO A 629 -20.00 38.96 28.02
C PRO A 629 -21.06 39.87 27.33
N LYS A 630 -21.35 39.65 26.04
CA LYS A 630 -22.68 39.26 25.49
C LYS A 630 -22.80 39.46 23.98
N ALA A 631 -23.29 38.39 23.35
CA ALA A 631 -24.08 38.24 22.12
C ALA A 631 -24.12 39.39 21.08
N GLY A 632 -23.73 39.05 19.85
CA GLY A 632 -24.25 39.68 18.63
C GLY A 632 -23.24 39.75 17.48
N GLY A 633 -23.52 39.05 16.39
CA GLY A 633 -22.93 39.33 15.06
C GLY A 633 -22.00 38.24 14.54
N GLY A 634 -22.55 37.31 13.74
CA GLY A 634 -21.79 36.26 13.06
C GLY A 634 -20.81 36.81 12.01
N GLY A 635 -19.53 36.44 12.14
CA GLY A 635 -18.53 36.53 11.09
C GLY A 635 -18.56 35.30 10.16
N PRO A 636 -18.07 35.41 8.92
CA PRO A 636 -18.36 34.46 7.85
C PRO A 636 -17.73 33.09 8.09
N ILE A 637 -18.57 32.05 8.01
CA ILE A 637 -18.17 30.65 8.02
C ILE A 637 -17.30 30.36 6.79
N ARG A 638 -16.08 29.85 7.02
CA ARG A 638 -15.16 29.33 6.00
C ARG A 638 -15.88 28.28 5.12
N LYS A 639 -15.84 28.48 3.81
CA LYS A 639 -16.27 27.51 2.79
C LYS A 639 -15.49 26.19 2.95
N ASP A 640 -16.25 25.09 3.02
CA ASP A 640 -15.78 23.70 2.88
C ASP A 640 -14.96 23.55 1.58
N THR A 641 -13.65 23.40 1.71
CA THR A 641 -12.75 22.93 0.64
C THR A 641 -12.43 21.45 0.85
N GLY A 642 -13.45 20.61 0.97
CA GLY A 642 -13.29 19.16 0.90
C GLY A 642 -12.53 18.77 -0.36
N SER A 643 -11.51 17.92 -0.18
CA SER A 643 -10.59 17.34 -1.16
C SER A 643 -11.01 17.50 -2.63
N LYS A 644 -10.56 18.58 -3.27
CA LYS A 644 -10.66 18.76 -4.73
C LYS A 644 -9.58 17.98 -5.50
N LEU A 645 -9.03 16.88 -4.97
CA LEU A 645 -8.01 16.09 -5.65
C LEU A 645 -8.34 14.59 -5.79
N GLY A 646 -9.42 14.12 -5.17
CA GLY A 646 -9.75 12.68 -5.10
C GLY A 646 -9.99 11.96 -6.43
N ASN A 647 -10.44 12.66 -7.49
CA ASN A 647 -10.59 12.05 -8.82
C ASN A 647 -9.60 12.61 -9.85
N HIS A 648 -8.58 13.36 -9.41
CA HIS A 648 -7.67 14.07 -10.31
C HIS A 648 -6.51 13.22 -10.84
N GLN A 649 -6.32 11.99 -10.33
CA GLN A 649 -5.20 11.10 -10.73
C GLN A 649 -5.57 9.99 -11.72
N ALA A 650 -6.84 9.85 -12.07
CA ALA A 650 -7.35 8.82 -12.98
C ALA A 650 -6.81 8.91 -14.42
N TRP A 651 -6.23 10.06 -14.80
CA TRP A 651 -5.99 10.42 -16.19
C TRP A 651 -4.68 11.17 -16.45
N GLY A 652 -3.70 11.08 -15.53
CA GLY A 652 -2.40 11.76 -15.62
C GLY A 652 -2.35 13.13 -14.92
N HIS A 653 -1.13 13.65 -14.76
CA HIS A 653 -0.82 14.89 -14.03
C HIS A 653 -1.43 16.11 -14.73
N LEU A 654 -2.12 16.96 -13.97
CA LEU A 654 -2.86 18.13 -14.48
C LEU A 654 -1.97 19.33 -14.85
N ASP A 655 -0.74 19.39 -14.34
CA ASP A 655 0.08 20.60 -14.38
C ASP A 655 1.33 20.39 -15.25
N GLY A 656 1.17 20.52 -16.56
CA GLY A 656 2.26 20.51 -17.54
C GLY A 656 1.83 21.15 -18.86
N ALA A 657 2.70 21.94 -19.47
CA ALA A 657 2.43 22.69 -20.71
C ALA A 657 2.10 21.80 -21.94
N ASN A 658 2.26 20.48 -21.84
CA ASN A 658 1.96 19.49 -22.88
C ASN A 658 0.73 18.61 -22.57
N ASN A 659 -0.13 19.03 -21.64
CA ASN A 659 -1.37 18.34 -21.35
C ASN A 659 -2.41 18.68 -22.44
N TRP A 660 -2.88 17.69 -23.21
CA TRP A 660 -3.95 17.84 -24.22
C TRP A 660 -5.26 18.38 -23.64
N ARG A 661 -5.40 18.41 -22.30
CA ARG A 661 -6.54 18.96 -21.56
C ARG A 661 -6.37 20.44 -21.19
N VAL A 662 -5.23 21.05 -21.51
CA VAL A 662 -4.92 22.46 -21.28
C VAL A 662 -4.94 23.17 -22.64
N ASP A 663 -6.08 23.15 -23.31
CA ASP A 663 -6.40 24.11 -24.37
C ASP A 663 -7.46 25.05 -23.81
N LEU A 664 -7.01 26.05 -23.05
CA LEU A 664 -7.85 27.11 -22.48
C LEU A 664 -8.08 28.20 -23.52
N ASP A 665 -8.71 27.82 -24.64
CA ASP A 665 -9.19 28.78 -25.62
C ASP A 665 -10.47 29.44 -25.09
N GLU A 666 -10.28 30.43 -24.21
CA GLU A 666 -11.37 31.16 -23.57
C GLU A 666 -11.98 32.25 -24.47
N ASN A 667 -11.42 32.50 -25.66
CA ASN A 667 -11.87 33.57 -26.53
C ASN A 667 -13.21 33.21 -27.22
N PRO A 668 -14.32 33.89 -26.92
CA PRO A 668 -15.62 33.60 -27.54
C PRO A 668 -15.69 33.97 -29.03
N GLY A 669 -14.72 34.72 -29.56
CA GLY A 669 -14.74 35.20 -30.94
C GLY A 669 -15.94 36.11 -31.21
N VAL A 670 -16.49 36.06 -32.43
CA VAL A 670 -17.64 36.89 -32.87
C VAL A 670 -18.97 36.43 -32.24
N LEU A 671 -19.02 35.24 -31.64
CA LEU A 671 -20.22 34.70 -31.00
C LEU A 671 -20.24 35.12 -29.52
N LEU A 672 -21.43 35.49 -28.99
CA LEU A 672 -21.61 35.82 -27.57
C LEU A 672 -21.41 34.61 -26.62
N ILE A 673 -21.26 33.41 -27.17
CA ILE A 673 -21.08 32.15 -26.44
C ILE A 673 -19.89 31.41 -27.05
N ASN A 674 -18.90 31.03 -26.21
CA ASN A 674 -17.77 30.21 -26.63
C ASN A 674 -18.21 28.74 -26.82
N VAL A 675 -18.70 28.41 -28.02
CA VAL A 675 -19.21 27.08 -28.40
C VAL A 675 -18.15 25.99 -28.21
N LYS A 676 -16.88 26.26 -28.55
CA LYS A 676 -15.75 25.33 -28.39
C LYS A 676 -15.56 24.93 -26.91
N SER A 677 -15.69 25.89 -25.99
CA SER A 677 -15.53 25.63 -24.55
C SER A 677 -16.68 24.81 -23.94
N TYR A 678 -17.91 24.96 -24.44
CA TYR A 678 -19.04 24.11 -24.04
C TYR A 678 -18.94 22.70 -24.61
N PHE A 679 -18.46 22.56 -25.85
CA PHE A 679 -18.15 21.25 -26.44
C PHE A 679 -17.09 20.52 -25.62
N ASN A 680 -15.97 21.19 -25.30
CA ASN A 680 -14.91 20.62 -24.47
C ASN A 680 -15.40 20.27 -23.06
N ALA A 681 -16.21 21.14 -22.43
CA ALA A 681 -16.82 20.84 -21.13
C ALA A 681 -17.72 19.60 -21.18
N THR A 682 -18.50 19.45 -22.25
CA THR A 682 -19.36 18.28 -22.46
C THR A 682 -18.53 17.02 -22.66
N TRP A 683 -17.46 17.09 -23.45
CA TRP A 683 -16.53 15.98 -23.67
C TRP A 683 -15.84 15.52 -22.38
N PHE A 684 -15.32 16.47 -21.57
CA PHE A 684 -14.72 16.13 -20.28
C PHE A 684 -15.72 15.55 -19.28
N PHE A 685 -16.95 16.06 -19.28
CA PHE A 685 -18.04 15.50 -18.48
C PHE A 685 -18.33 14.03 -18.87
N LEU A 686 -18.47 13.74 -20.17
CA LEU A 686 -18.72 12.38 -20.64
C LEU A 686 -17.58 11.41 -20.29
N LEU A 687 -16.32 11.84 -20.45
CA LEU A 687 -15.16 11.04 -20.06
C LEU A 687 -15.12 10.78 -18.55
N ALA A 688 -15.42 11.80 -17.72
CA ALA A 688 -15.46 11.67 -16.27
C ALA A 688 -16.55 10.66 -15.84
N VAL A 689 -17.74 10.74 -16.42
CA VAL A 689 -18.83 9.79 -16.15
C VAL A 689 -18.44 8.38 -16.58
N LEU A 690 -17.88 8.21 -17.78
CA LEU A 690 -17.43 6.91 -18.28
C LEU A 690 -16.38 6.29 -17.36
N TYR A 691 -15.41 7.09 -16.89
CA TYR A 691 -14.42 6.63 -15.93
C TYR A 691 -15.05 6.17 -14.62
N GLU A 692 -15.94 6.95 -14.01
CA GLU A 692 -16.56 6.56 -12.74
C GLU A 692 -17.40 5.29 -12.88
N VAL A 693 -18.08 5.11 -14.02
CA VAL A 693 -18.81 3.87 -14.34
C VAL A 693 -17.84 2.70 -14.45
N CYS A 694 -16.78 2.80 -15.26
CA CYS A 694 -15.80 1.73 -15.44
C CYS A 694 -15.03 1.41 -14.14
N ALA A 695 -14.61 2.42 -13.39
CA ALA A 695 -13.92 2.24 -12.11
C ALA A 695 -14.82 1.57 -11.08
N THR A 696 -16.11 1.87 -11.07
CA THR A 696 -17.06 1.24 -10.14
C THR A 696 -17.36 -0.20 -10.53
N ILE A 697 -17.49 -0.52 -11.83
CA ILE A 697 -17.76 -1.88 -12.32
C ILE A 697 -16.52 -2.79 -12.21
N PHE A 698 -15.34 -2.29 -12.59
CA PHE A 698 -14.15 -3.15 -12.78
C PHE A 698 -13.08 -3.02 -11.69
N SER A 699 -13.15 -2.01 -10.80
CA SER A 699 -12.07 -1.73 -9.83
C SER A 699 -12.50 -1.78 -8.35
N ALA A 700 -13.78 -1.97 -8.04
CA ALA A 700 -14.25 -2.03 -6.65
C ALA A 700 -13.99 -3.41 -6.03
N LYS A 701 -12.86 -3.55 -5.31
CA LYS A 701 -12.47 -4.83 -4.68
C LYS A 701 -13.13 -5.15 -3.33
N ASN A 702 -13.89 -4.22 -2.72
CA ASN A 702 -14.68 -4.45 -1.50
C ASN A 702 -15.72 -3.31 -1.31
N ILE A 703 -16.97 -3.63 -0.93
CA ILE A 703 -17.94 -2.61 -0.48
C ILE A 703 -17.61 -2.27 0.99
N LYS A 704 -16.86 -1.18 1.22
CA LYS A 704 -16.56 -0.66 2.56
C LYS A 704 -17.44 0.55 2.84
N ILE A 705 -18.36 0.43 3.81
CA ILE A 705 -19.16 1.58 4.28
C ILE A 705 -18.24 2.50 5.09
N SER A 706 -17.68 3.50 4.42
CA SER A 706 -16.85 4.56 5.03
C SER A 706 -17.60 5.90 4.94
N ASN A 707 -17.10 6.93 5.64
CA ASN A 707 -17.62 8.30 5.53
C ASN A 707 -16.98 9.10 4.37
N ASP A 708 -16.22 8.41 3.51
CA ASP A 708 -15.50 8.98 2.37
C ASP A 708 -16.47 9.57 1.33
N ARG A 709 -16.11 10.74 0.80
CA ARG A 709 -16.85 11.45 -0.25
C ARG A 709 -16.80 10.68 -1.58
N LEU A 710 -15.75 9.88 -1.82
CA LEU A 710 -15.56 9.13 -3.07
C LEU A 710 -16.67 8.08 -3.30
N GLY A 711 -17.05 7.32 -2.27
CA GLY A 711 -18.14 6.34 -2.36
C GLY A 711 -19.51 6.97 -2.60
N LEU A 712 -19.74 8.17 -2.05
CA LEU A 712 -20.96 8.94 -2.29
C LEU A 712 -21.02 9.48 -3.73
N THR A 713 -19.89 9.94 -4.27
CA THR A 713 -19.79 10.41 -5.67
C THR A 713 -20.05 9.28 -6.66
N ARG A 714 -19.41 8.11 -6.45
CA ARG A 714 -19.58 6.94 -7.33
C ARG A 714 -21.02 6.43 -7.36
N SER A 715 -21.63 6.26 -6.18
CA SER A 715 -23.03 5.85 -6.08
C SER A 715 -23.99 6.88 -6.69
N ALA A 716 -23.71 8.19 -6.55
CA ALA A 716 -24.53 9.24 -7.16
C ALA A 716 -24.50 9.20 -8.70
N ILE A 717 -23.32 9.02 -9.31
CA ILE A 717 -23.18 8.94 -10.77
C ILE A 717 -23.92 7.73 -11.35
N LEU A 718 -23.88 6.59 -10.65
CA LEU A 718 -24.62 5.40 -11.05
C LEU A 718 -26.14 5.59 -10.96
N LEU A 719 -26.63 6.23 -9.89
CA LEU A 719 -28.05 6.56 -9.77
C LEU A 719 -28.49 7.51 -10.88
N ILE A 720 -27.68 8.50 -11.25
CA ILE A 720 -27.98 9.41 -12.37
C ILE A 720 -28.14 8.63 -13.69
N LEU A 721 -27.26 7.66 -13.97
CA LEU A 721 -27.38 6.83 -15.18
C LEU A 721 -28.71 6.06 -15.21
N PHE A 722 -29.09 5.45 -14.09
CA PHE A 722 -30.39 4.77 -13.98
C PHE A 722 -31.56 5.72 -14.21
N ILE A 723 -31.53 6.92 -13.60
CA ILE A 723 -32.63 7.89 -13.74
C ILE A 723 -32.74 8.37 -15.19
N VAL A 724 -31.64 8.47 -15.94
CA VAL A 724 -31.69 8.76 -17.38
C VAL A 724 -32.36 7.63 -18.15
N ILE A 725 -31.97 6.37 -17.89
CA ILE A 725 -32.59 5.19 -18.52
C ILE A 725 -34.09 5.13 -18.21
N HIS A 726 -34.47 5.34 -16.95
CA HIS A 726 -35.86 5.35 -16.52
C HIS A 726 -36.66 6.50 -17.16
N ALA A 727 -36.06 7.69 -17.31
CA ALA A 727 -36.70 8.82 -18.00
C ALA A 727 -36.96 8.52 -19.48
N VAL A 728 -36.01 7.87 -20.16
CA VAL A 728 -36.20 7.40 -21.55
C VAL A 728 -37.34 6.38 -21.61
N GLY A 729 -37.38 5.43 -20.67
CA GLY A 729 -38.48 4.48 -20.51
C GLY A 729 -39.85 5.15 -20.42
N ASN A 730 -39.95 6.21 -19.62
CA ASN A 730 -41.20 6.96 -19.47
C ASN A 730 -41.65 7.64 -20.75
N LEU A 731 -40.77 7.92 -21.72
CA LEU A 731 -41.19 8.46 -23.02
C LEU A 731 -41.93 7.42 -23.88
N HIS A 732 -41.69 6.12 -23.66
CA HIS A 732 -42.38 5.05 -24.39
C HIS A 732 -43.88 5.00 -24.09
N VAL A 733 -44.31 5.59 -22.97
CA VAL A 733 -45.74 5.71 -22.63
C VAL A 733 -46.51 6.48 -23.70
N PHE A 734 -45.89 7.45 -24.37
CA PHE A 734 -46.54 8.24 -25.42
C PHE A 734 -46.71 7.47 -26.74
N LYS A 735 -46.11 6.27 -26.84
CA LYS A 735 -46.24 5.38 -28.00
C LYS A 735 -47.31 4.31 -27.82
N GLY A 736 -47.95 4.29 -26.66
CA GLY A 736 -49.05 3.40 -26.34
C GLY A 736 -48.65 2.12 -25.61
N PRO A 737 -49.64 1.28 -25.28
CA PRO A 737 -49.49 0.17 -24.35
C PRO A 737 -48.56 -0.93 -24.85
N ASP A 738 -48.54 -1.24 -26.15
CA ASP A 738 -47.67 -2.27 -26.72
C ASP A 738 -46.19 -1.93 -26.54
N ASP A 739 -45.83 -0.67 -26.78
CA ASP A 739 -44.45 -0.22 -26.70
C ASP A 739 -44.00 -0.07 -25.24
N PHE A 740 -44.89 0.43 -24.37
CA PHE A 740 -44.59 0.59 -22.95
C PHE A 740 -44.53 -0.75 -22.18
N ASN A 741 -45.52 -1.63 -22.37
CA ASN A 741 -45.50 -2.96 -21.76
C ASN A 741 -44.39 -3.84 -22.39
N GLY A 742 -44.08 -3.63 -23.68
CA GLY A 742 -42.90 -4.19 -24.34
C GLY A 742 -41.59 -3.76 -23.67
N TYR A 743 -41.43 -2.47 -23.39
CA TYR A 743 -40.28 -1.95 -22.65
C TYR A 743 -40.18 -2.55 -21.24
N GLY A 744 -41.30 -2.70 -20.53
CA GLY A 744 -41.35 -3.41 -19.25
C GLY A 744 -40.87 -4.86 -19.37
N TYR A 745 -41.35 -5.59 -20.38
CA TYR A 745 -40.98 -6.98 -20.62
C TYR A 745 -39.54 -7.17 -21.09
N PHE A 746 -38.94 -6.17 -21.75
CA PHE A 746 -37.51 -6.16 -22.07
C PHE A 746 -36.64 -6.38 -20.83
N TYR A 747 -36.94 -5.73 -19.70
CA TYR A 747 -36.19 -5.96 -18.46
C TYR A 747 -36.46 -7.33 -17.83
N VAL A 748 -37.68 -7.87 -18.00
CA VAL A 748 -37.98 -9.25 -17.58
C VAL A 748 -37.12 -10.24 -18.35
N ARG A 749 -36.83 -9.98 -19.63
CA ARG A 749 -35.90 -10.82 -20.44
C ARG A 749 -34.43 -10.68 -20.03
N LEU A 750 -34.07 -9.68 -19.22
CA LEU A 750 -32.73 -9.52 -18.61
C LEU A 750 -32.66 -10.15 -17.21
N TYR A 751 -33.48 -11.17 -16.95
CA TYR A 751 -33.52 -11.87 -15.68
C TYR A 751 -32.17 -12.52 -15.37
N TRP A 752 -31.70 -12.32 -14.14
CA TRP A 752 -30.44 -12.85 -13.66
C TRP A 752 -30.56 -13.07 -12.17
N THR A 753 -30.51 -14.32 -11.72
CA THR A 753 -30.70 -14.69 -10.31
C THR A 753 -29.47 -14.44 -9.45
N GLY A 754 -28.56 -13.54 -9.84
CA GLY A 754 -27.20 -13.37 -9.32
C GLY A 754 -27.05 -13.74 -7.84
N PHE A 755 -27.47 -12.85 -6.94
CA PHE A 755 -27.36 -13.00 -5.48
C PHE A 755 -28.46 -13.87 -4.84
N GLY A 756 -29.19 -14.67 -5.62
CA GLY A 756 -30.31 -15.50 -5.15
C GLY A 756 -31.63 -14.75 -4.99
N LEU A 757 -31.76 -13.53 -5.54
CA LEU A 757 -33.01 -12.76 -5.55
C LEU A 757 -33.76 -12.98 -6.87
N PRO A 758 -35.11 -13.03 -6.86
CA PRO A 758 -35.89 -13.14 -8.09
C PRO A 758 -36.05 -11.77 -8.78
N ALA A 759 -34.92 -11.12 -9.12
CA ALA A 759 -34.86 -9.78 -9.71
C ALA A 759 -34.06 -9.81 -11.04
N ASN A 760 -34.24 -8.81 -11.89
CA ASN A 760 -33.37 -8.67 -13.07
C ASN A 760 -32.04 -7.99 -12.69
N ILE A 761 -31.02 -8.11 -13.54
CA ILE A 761 -29.67 -7.57 -13.25
C ILE A 761 -29.66 -6.06 -12.98
N VAL A 762 -30.56 -5.32 -13.63
CA VAL A 762 -30.69 -3.88 -13.47
C VAL A 762 -31.27 -3.56 -12.09
N GLU A 763 -32.28 -4.31 -11.63
CA GLU A 763 -32.89 -4.17 -10.30
C GLU A 763 -31.94 -4.48 -9.15
N GLU A 764 -31.17 -5.58 -9.24
CA GLU A 764 -30.16 -5.91 -8.21
C GLU A 764 -29.10 -4.81 -8.11
N TYR A 765 -28.66 -4.29 -9.26
CA TYR A 765 -27.66 -3.24 -9.35
C TYR A 765 -28.16 -1.89 -8.78
N ILE A 766 -29.42 -1.53 -9.04
CA ILE A 766 -30.05 -0.33 -8.47
C ILE A 766 -30.20 -0.46 -6.97
N LEU A 767 -30.66 -1.62 -6.48
CA LEU A 767 -30.81 -1.87 -5.04
C LEU A 767 -29.48 -1.65 -4.31
N LEU A 768 -28.39 -2.24 -4.82
CA LEU A 768 -27.05 -2.06 -4.25
C LEU A 768 -26.60 -0.59 -4.31
N SER A 769 -26.87 0.10 -5.42
CA SER A 769 -26.50 1.51 -5.61
C SER A 769 -27.26 2.44 -4.65
N VAL A 770 -28.57 2.23 -4.47
CA VAL A 770 -29.42 2.97 -3.53
C VAL A 770 -28.98 2.71 -2.09
N LEU A 771 -28.77 1.44 -1.71
CA LEU A 771 -28.31 1.08 -0.36
C LEU A 771 -26.95 1.75 -0.07
N LEU A 772 -26.00 1.67 -1.00
CA LEU A 772 -24.70 2.31 -0.82
C LEU A 772 -24.81 3.83 -0.68
N HIS A 773 -25.60 4.49 -1.54
CA HIS A 773 -25.79 5.94 -1.51
C HIS A 773 -26.43 6.41 -0.19
N VAL A 774 -27.47 5.69 0.26
CA VAL A 774 -28.22 5.99 1.48
C VAL A 774 -27.37 5.73 2.72
N PHE A 775 -26.74 4.56 2.86
CA PHE A 775 -25.94 4.23 4.04
C PHE A 775 -24.73 5.15 4.20
N VAL A 776 -24.01 5.44 3.11
CA VAL A 776 -22.87 6.38 3.13
C VAL A 776 -23.35 7.80 3.45
N GLY A 777 -24.45 8.24 2.82
CA GLY A 777 -25.05 9.55 3.06
C GLY A 777 -25.51 9.76 4.51
N LEU A 778 -26.19 8.76 5.09
CA LEU A 778 -26.64 8.77 6.48
C LEU A 778 -25.46 8.71 7.45
N LYS A 779 -24.49 7.80 7.24
CA LYS A 779 -23.30 7.69 8.08
C LYS A 779 -22.50 9.00 8.10
N ARG A 780 -22.28 9.62 6.94
CA ARG A 780 -21.59 10.91 6.85
C ARG A 780 -22.36 12.03 7.55
N THR A 781 -23.70 12.02 7.46
CA THR A 781 -24.55 12.98 8.19
C THR A 781 -24.44 12.78 9.70
N TRP A 782 -24.40 11.54 10.16
CA TRP A 782 -24.20 11.17 11.56
C TRP A 782 -22.83 11.64 12.08
N ASP A 783 -21.76 11.30 11.36
CA ASP A 783 -20.39 11.59 11.77
C ASP A 783 -20.04 13.09 11.73
N MET A 784 -20.53 13.84 10.73
CA MET A 784 -20.07 15.21 10.46
C MET A 784 -21.09 16.31 10.78
N LYS A 785 -22.39 16.04 10.66
CA LYS A 785 -23.40 17.10 10.62
C LYS A 785 -24.24 17.23 11.87
N LEU A 786 -24.41 16.17 12.67
CA LEU A 786 -25.08 16.26 13.97
C LEU A 786 -24.37 17.25 14.92
N ALA A 787 -23.03 17.29 14.90
CA ALA A 787 -22.25 18.29 15.62
C ALA A 787 -22.39 19.71 15.05
N LEU A 788 -22.60 19.85 13.73
CA LEU A 788 -22.76 21.15 13.05
C LEU A 788 -24.17 21.74 13.18
N VAL A 789 -25.20 20.93 13.47
CA VAL A 789 -26.57 21.43 13.70
C VAL A 789 -26.63 22.39 14.88
N GLN A 790 -25.83 22.14 15.93
CA GLN A 790 -25.75 23.02 17.10
C GLN A 790 -25.12 24.38 16.78
N THR A 791 -24.31 24.49 15.73
CA THR A 791 -23.53 25.70 15.41
C THR A 791 -23.99 26.43 14.14
N GLN A 792 -24.64 25.74 13.20
CA GLN A 792 -25.01 26.27 11.87
C GLN A 792 -26.50 26.04 11.51
N GLY A 793 -27.29 25.44 12.40
CA GLY A 793 -28.73 25.23 12.23
C GLY A 793 -29.11 24.08 11.29
N ILE A 794 -30.42 23.82 11.19
CA ILE A 794 -30.96 22.63 10.49
C ILE A 794 -30.71 22.63 8.97
N ASN A 795 -30.42 23.80 8.38
CA ASN A 795 -30.16 23.94 6.94
C ASN A 795 -28.94 23.12 6.46
N VAL A 796 -28.02 22.77 7.37
CA VAL A 796 -26.90 21.86 7.08
C VAL A 796 -27.40 20.45 6.71
N LEU A 797 -28.62 20.07 7.10
CA LEU A 797 -29.23 18.77 6.80
C LEU A 797 -30.03 18.73 5.48
N ASN A 798 -30.05 19.79 4.66
CA ASN A 798 -30.89 19.87 3.46
C ASN A 798 -30.80 18.66 2.51
N LEU A 799 -29.59 18.14 2.23
CA LEU A 799 -29.39 16.93 1.43
C LEU A 799 -29.85 15.66 2.15
N ALA A 800 -29.70 15.59 3.47
CA ALA A 800 -30.15 14.44 4.25
C ALA A 800 -31.68 14.39 4.31
N ILE A 801 -32.34 15.53 4.52
CA ILE A 801 -33.80 15.66 4.55
C ILE A 801 -34.40 15.36 3.17
N SER A 802 -33.92 16.03 2.12
CA SER A 802 -34.39 15.76 0.76
C SER A 802 -34.09 14.33 0.31
N GLY A 803 -32.95 13.76 0.71
CA GLY A 803 -32.62 12.35 0.45
C GLY A 803 -33.56 11.38 1.15
N LEU A 804 -33.96 11.65 2.40
CA LEU A 804 -34.92 10.83 3.14
C LEU A 804 -36.33 10.93 2.53
N MET A 805 -36.76 12.12 2.12
CA MET A 805 -38.04 12.31 1.40
C MET A 805 -38.06 11.51 0.09
N LEU A 806 -36.95 11.53 -0.65
CA LEU A 806 -36.82 10.75 -1.89
C LEU A 806 -36.78 9.24 -1.64
N LEU A 807 -36.14 8.79 -0.56
CA LEU A 807 -36.16 7.38 -0.18
C LEU A 807 -37.60 6.90 0.10
N THR A 808 -38.39 7.71 0.82
CA THR A 808 -39.81 7.43 1.05
C THR A 808 -40.59 7.40 -0.26
N PHE A 809 -40.38 8.39 -1.14
CA PHE A 809 -40.99 8.41 -2.47
C PHE A 809 -40.64 7.17 -3.29
N MET A 810 -39.36 6.81 -3.39
CA MET A 810 -38.90 5.63 -4.14
C MET A 810 -39.49 4.34 -3.57
N THR A 811 -39.62 4.25 -2.25
CA THR A 811 -40.28 3.11 -1.60
C THR A 811 -41.73 2.99 -2.05
N ILE A 812 -42.49 4.10 -1.98
CA ILE A 812 -43.89 4.13 -2.44
C ILE A 812 -43.99 3.80 -3.95
N HIS A 813 -43.12 4.39 -4.78
CA HIS A 813 -43.08 4.17 -6.22
C HIS A 813 -42.83 2.70 -6.58
N LEU A 814 -41.88 2.04 -5.90
CA LEU A 814 -41.61 0.62 -6.08
C LEU A 814 -42.81 -0.24 -5.66
N PHE A 815 -43.43 0.03 -4.51
CA PHE A 815 -44.64 -0.70 -4.10
C PHE A 815 -45.79 -0.52 -5.08
N GLN A 816 -45.95 0.66 -5.67
CA GLN A 816 -47.02 0.93 -6.61
C GLN A 816 -46.80 0.28 -7.97
N PHE A 817 -45.62 0.42 -8.59
CA PHE A 817 -45.42 -0.03 -9.97
C PHE A 817 -44.71 -1.39 -10.08
N ARG A 818 -43.76 -1.67 -9.19
CA ARG A 818 -43.07 -2.98 -9.20
C ARG A 818 -43.94 -4.06 -8.59
N PHE A 819 -44.57 -3.79 -7.45
CA PHE A 819 -45.38 -4.78 -6.71
C PHE A 819 -46.89 -4.58 -6.84
N GLY A 820 -47.35 -3.54 -7.54
CA GLY A 820 -48.78 -3.29 -7.74
C GLY A 820 -49.44 -4.38 -8.56
N ASP A 821 -50.65 -4.72 -8.16
CA ASP A 821 -51.45 -5.74 -8.86
C ASP A 821 -51.91 -5.22 -10.23
N THR A 822 -51.55 -5.96 -11.29
CA THR A 822 -51.99 -5.72 -12.66
C THR A 822 -53.04 -6.72 -13.12
N ASP A 823 -53.31 -7.77 -12.34
CA ASP A 823 -54.27 -8.82 -12.70
C ASP A 823 -55.69 -8.26 -12.81
N GLN A 824 -55.99 -7.19 -12.06
CA GLN A 824 -57.23 -6.42 -12.14
C GLN A 824 -57.56 -5.86 -13.54
N PHE A 825 -56.58 -5.76 -14.45
CA PHE A 825 -56.77 -5.26 -15.82
C PHE A 825 -56.95 -6.39 -16.85
N GLY A 826 -56.82 -7.65 -16.43
CA GLY A 826 -56.80 -8.81 -17.32
C GLY A 826 -55.42 -9.05 -17.96
N PRO A 827 -55.25 -10.17 -18.68
CA PRO A 827 -53.97 -10.53 -19.28
C PRO A 827 -53.67 -9.64 -20.51
N TYR A 828 -52.54 -8.94 -20.49
CA TYR A 828 -52.04 -8.19 -21.64
C TYR A 828 -51.02 -9.03 -22.41
N TYR A 829 -51.15 -9.10 -23.73
CA TYR A 829 -50.22 -9.87 -24.57
C TYR A 829 -49.43 -8.95 -25.49
N ILE A 830 -48.13 -9.22 -25.59
CA ILE A 830 -47.26 -8.59 -26.58
C ILE A 830 -46.55 -9.66 -27.40
N ARG A 831 -46.09 -9.30 -28.60
CA ARG A 831 -45.12 -10.09 -29.35
C ARG A 831 -43.73 -9.51 -29.12
N PRO A 832 -42.88 -10.13 -28.29
CA PRO A 832 -41.53 -9.63 -28.07
C PRO A 832 -40.69 -9.82 -29.34
N PRO A 833 -39.74 -8.92 -29.66
CA PRO A 833 -38.84 -9.15 -30.78
C PRO A 833 -38.02 -10.44 -30.55
N PRO A 834 -37.64 -11.17 -31.63
CA PRO A 834 -36.81 -12.38 -31.52
C PRO A 834 -35.45 -12.12 -30.85
N TYR A 835 -34.91 -10.91 -31.05
CA TYR A 835 -33.74 -10.41 -30.35
C TYR A 835 -34.16 -9.53 -29.16
N LEU A 836 -33.21 -9.10 -28.33
CA LEU A 836 -33.49 -8.19 -27.21
C LEU A 836 -34.24 -6.91 -27.67
N ILE A 837 -33.93 -6.40 -28.86
CA ILE A 837 -34.63 -5.27 -29.48
C ILE A 837 -35.02 -5.58 -30.93
N ASN A 838 -36.04 -4.88 -31.43
CA ASN A 838 -36.46 -4.91 -32.82
C ASN A 838 -35.58 -3.97 -33.67
N PHE A 839 -34.53 -4.51 -34.29
CA PHE A 839 -33.64 -3.72 -35.16
C PHE A 839 -34.37 -3.07 -36.34
N TRP A 840 -35.43 -3.70 -36.85
CA TRP A 840 -36.25 -3.16 -37.94
C TRP A 840 -37.19 -2.05 -37.47
N GLY A 841 -37.43 -1.94 -36.17
CA GLY A 841 -38.23 -0.89 -35.53
C GLY A 841 -37.44 0.35 -35.13
N ILE A 842 -36.14 0.45 -35.43
CA ILE A 842 -35.31 1.60 -35.00
C ILE A 842 -35.82 2.93 -35.59
N SER A 843 -36.16 2.96 -36.88
CA SER A 843 -36.63 4.18 -37.55
C SER A 843 -37.97 4.68 -37.03
N SER A 844 -38.82 3.77 -36.55
CA SER A 844 -40.12 4.06 -35.94
C SER A 844 -40.08 4.09 -34.42
N LEU A 845 -38.90 3.88 -33.80
CA LEU A 845 -38.69 3.71 -32.36
C LEU A 845 -39.54 2.59 -31.71
N ASN A 846 -40.00 1.60 -32.47
CA ASN A 846 -40.76 0.44 -31.96
C ASN A 846 -39.78 -0.68 -31.60
N LEU A 847 -39.00 -0.46 -30.55
CA LEU A 847 -37.83 -1.30 -30.23
C LEU A 847 -38.19 -2.54 -29.42
N PHE A 848 -39.30 -2.55 -28.69
CA PHE A 848 -39.55 -3.54 -27.64
C PHE A 848 -40.69 -4.51 -27.94
N TRP A 849 -41.29 -4.41 -29.13
CA TRP A 849 -42.33 -5.31 -29.62
C TRP A 849 -42.25 -5.43 -31.16
N THR A 850 -42.97 -6.39 -31.74
CA THR A 850 -43.09 -6.59 -33.18
C THR A 850 -44.52 -6.92 -33.59
N SER A 851 -44.93 -6.52 -34.80
CA SER A 851 -46.21 -6.91 -35.39
C SER A 851 -46.13 -8.23 -36.18
N GLU A 852 -44.99 -8.92 -36.16
CA GLU A 852 -44.76 -10.13 -36.93
C GLU A 852 -45.60 -11.30 -36.40
N ASP A 853 -46.56 -11.78 -37.20
CA ASP A 853 -47.49 -12.85 -36.80
C ASP A 853 -46.83 -14.21 -36.58
N SER A 854 -45.59 -14.39 -37.05
CA SER A 854 -44.78 -15.60 -36.83
C SER A 854 -44.31 -15.75 -35.37
N ILE A 855 -44.40 -14.68 -34.57
CA ILE A 855 -43.92 -14.64 -33.19
C ILE A 855 -45.09 -14.87 -32.23
N GLU A 856 -44.92 -15.86 -31.34
CA GLU A 856 -45.94 -16.19 -30.34
C GLU A 856 -46.15 -15.03 -29.35
N PRO A 857 -47.41 -14.62 -29.09
CA PRO A 857 -47.71 -13.64 -28.05
C PRO A 857 -47.37 -14.18 -26.65
N VAL A 858 -46.81 -13.31 -25.82
CA VAL A 858 -46.47 -13.61 -24.42
C VAL A 858 -47.29 -12.71 -23.49
N GLY A 859 -47.82 -13.29 -22.42
CA GLY A 859 -48.51 -12.56 -21.37
C GLY A 859 -47.55 -11.72 -20.54
N VAL A 860 -47.89 -10.44 -20.35
CA VAL A 860 -47.08 -9.45 -19.62
C VAL A 860 -47.95 -8.64 -18.66
N ARG A 861 -47.31 -7.99 -17.69
CA ARG A 861 -48.00 -7.07 -16.78
C ARG A 861 -48.42 -5.81 -17.52
N ASP A 862 -49.68 -5.41 -17.38
CA ASP A 862 -50.18 -4.16 -17.95
C ASP A 862 -49.85 -2.98 -17.04
N ILE A 863 -48.57 -2.59 -17.07
CA ILE A 863 -48.08 -1.45 -16.28
C ILE A 863 -48.66 -0.16 -16.86
N TYR A 864 -48.89 -0.09 -18.18
CA TYR A 864 -49.52 1.05 -18.83
C TYR A 864 -50.88 1.39 -18.21
N ALA A 865 -51.77 0.39 -18.09
CA ALA A 865 -53.09 0.58 -17.45
C ALA A 865 -52.97 0.97 -15.98
N LEU A 866 -52.03 0.36 -15.24
CA LEU A 866 -51.75 0.68 -13.85
C LEU A 866 -51.32 2.14 -13.66
N GLU A 867 -50.44 2.66 -14.51
CA GLU A 867 -50.02 4.06 -14.42
C GLU A 867 -51.17 5.02 -14.75
N PHE A 868 -52.01 4.71 -15.74
CA PHE A 868 -53.20 5.50 -16.01
C PHE A 868 -54.18 5.49 -14.82
N GLN A 869 -54.40 4.35 -14.17
CA GLN A 869 -55.25 4.25 -12.99
C GLN A 869 -54.73 5.16 -11.86
N ILE A 870 -53.42 5.12 -11.60
CA ILE A 870 -52.79 5.90 -10.52
C ILE A 870 -52.79 7.39 -10.84
N PHE A 871 -52.32 7.80 -12.02
CA PHE A 871 -52.19 9.22 -12.40
C PHE A 871 -53.51 9.89 -12.76
N LYS A 872 -54.61 9.13 -12.92
CA LYS A 872 -55.95 9.72 -12.96
C LYS A 872 -56.40 10.29 -11.62
N ASN A 873 -55.85 9.81 -10.51
CA ASN A 873 -56.13 10.39 -9.22
C ASN A 873 -55.31 11.70 -9.06
N PRO A 874 -55.97 12.86 -8.90
CA PRO A 874 -55.27 14.15 -8.82
C PRO A 874 -54.33 14.25 -7.60
N LEU A 875 -54.62 13.54 -6.51
CA LEU A 875 -53.74 13.52 -5.33
C LEU A 875 -52.46 12.74 -5.60
N TRP A 876 -52.56 11.59 -6.27
CA TRP A 876 -51.39 10.82 -6.67
C TRP A 876 -50.56 11.58 -7.70
N SER A 877 -51.18 12.16 -8.73
CA SER A 877 -50.46 12.99 -9.70
C SER A 877 -49.76 14.18 -9.07
N LEU A 878 -50.42 14.88 -8.14
CA LEU A 878 -49.77 15.97 -7.40
C LEU A 878 -48.61 15.47 -6.54
N PHE A 879 -48.77 14.34 -5.85
CA PHE A 879 -47.70 13.72 -5.05
C PHE A 879 -46.47 13.41 -5.90
N TYR A 880 -46.65 12.81 -7.07
CA TYR A 880 -45.57 12.49 -8.00
C TYR A 880 -44.90 13.74 -8.56
N ILE A 881 -45.68 14.73 -8.99
CA ILE A 881 -45.15 16.02 -9.48
C ILE A 881 -44.30 16.71 -8.41
N LEU A 882 -44.80 16.78 -7.16
CA LEU A 882 -44.04 17.36 -6.03
C LEU A 882 -42.77 16.56 -5.72
N SER A 883 -42.84 15.23 -5.82
CA SER A 883 -41.67 14.37 -5.61
C SER A 883 -40.60 14.60 -6.67
N VAL A 884 -40.98 14.86 -7.94
CA VAL A 884 -40.04 15.25 -9.00
C VAL A 884 -39.38 16.59 -8.69
N PHE A 885 -40.11 17.58 -8.16
CA PHE A 885 -39.48 18.85 -7.74
C PHE A 885 -38.47 18.66 -6.59
N ILE A 886 -38.77 17.80 -5.63
CA ILE A 886 -37.83 17.44 -4.55
C ILE A 886 -36.61 16.72 -5.13
N PHE A 887 -36.82 15.83 -6.09
CA PHE A 887 -35.74 15.14 -6.81
C PHE A 887 -34.83 16.14 -7.51
N MET A 888 -35.39 17.07 -8.29
CA MET A 888 -34.63 18.12 -8.98
C MET A 888 -33.84 18.96 -7.99
N TYR A 889 -34.43 19.35 -6.87
CA TYR A 889 -33.71 20.09 -5.82
C TYR A 889 -32.54 19.27 -5.26
N HIS A 890 -32.78 18.02 -4.86
CA HIS A 890 -31.75 17.15 -4.31
C HIS A 890 -30.61 16.92 -5.30
N ALA A 891 -30.96 16.61 -6.56
CA ALA A 891 -30.02 16.36 -7.64
C ALA A 891 -29.18 17.59 -7.95
N CYS A 892 -29.78 18.79 -8.04
CA CYS A 892 -29.04 20.04 -8.27
C CYS A 892 -28.10 20.39 -7.11
N VAL A 893 -28.55 20.25 -5.86
CA VAL A 893 -27.70 20.51 -4.68
C VAL A 893 -26.58 19.48 -4.57
N GLY A 894 -26.85 18.22 -4.90
CA GLY A 894 -25.86 17.14 -4.97
C GLY A 894 -24.85 17.38 -6.10
N TRP A 895 -25.33 17.76 -7.28
CA TRP A 895 -24.52 18.03 -8.47
C TRP A 895 -23.43 19.03 -8.20
N LYS A 896 -23.78 20.17 -7.58
CA LYS A 896 -22.81 21.21 -7.18
C LYS A 896 -21.69 20.70 -6.27
N LYS A 897 -21.93 19.63 -5.51
CA LYS A 897 -20.91 19.01 -4.63
C LYS A 897 -20.11 17.94 -5.34
N VAL A 898 -20.67 17.33 -6.38
CA VAL A 898 -20.06 16.26 -7.17
C VAL A 898 -19.14 16.83 -8.26
N THR A 899 -19.55 17.87 -8.98
CA THR A 899 -18.78 18.41 -10.12
C THR A 899 -17.31 18.76 -9.80
N PRO A 900 -16.98 19.40 -8.65
CA PRO A 900 -15.59 19.73 -8.32
C PRO A 900 -14.71 18.52 -8.01
N VAL A 901 -15.32 17.35 -7.79
CA VAL A 901 -14.62 16.12 -7.48
C VAL A 901 -14.66 15.12 -8.61
N LEU A 902 -15.24 15.41 -9.80
CA LEU A 902 -15.30 14.48 -10.95
C LEU A 902 -14.01 14.41 -11.80
N GLY A 903 -12.92 15.07 -11.38
CA GLY A 903 -11.67 15.08 -12.16
C GLY A 903 -11.75 15.94 -13.44
N ILE A 904 -12.71 16.85 -13.52
CA ILE A 904 -12.90 17.79 -14.63
C ILE A 904 -11.87 18.93 -14.51
N PRO A 905 -11.21 19.36 -15.61
CA PRO A 905 -10.27 20.49 -15.55
C PRO A 905 -10.94 21.75 -14.98
N ARG A 906 -10.22 22.48 -14.11
CA ARG A 906 -10.79 23.58 -13.31
C ARG A 906 -11.54 24.63 -14.14
N GLY A 907 -11.06 24.95 -15.34
CA GLY A 907 -11.69 25.92 -16.25
C GLY A 907 -13.06 25.50 -16.80
N HIS A 908 -13.40 24.21 -16.78
CA HIS A 908 -14.67 23.70 -17.33
C HIS A 908 -15.72 23.34 -16.25
N ILE A 909 -15.35 23.30 -14.97
CA ILE A 909 -16.24 22.89 -13.87
C ILE A 909 -17.57 23.64 -13.89
N TRP A 910 -17.55 24.97 -14.01
CA TRP A 910 -18.78 25.78 -13.96
C TRP A 910 -19.71 25.51 -15.16
N ARG A 911 -19.15 25.23 -16.35
CA ARG A 911 -19.93 24.87 -17.54
C ARG A 911 -20.59 23.51 -17.37
N VAL A 912 -19.87 22.56 -16.76
CA VAL A 912 -20.42 21.24 -16.42
C VAL A 912 -21.49 21.33 -15.32
N GLU A 913 -21.38 22.27 -14.38
CA GLU A 913 -22.47 22.57 -13.44
C GLU A 913 -23.75 22.99 -14.20
N ILE A 914 -23.63 23.91 -15.17
CA ILE A 914 -24.77 24.37 -15.99
C ILE A 914 -25.35 23.24 -16.83
N ILE A 915 -24.51 22.44 -17.50
CA ILE A 915 -24.94 21.29 -18.30
C ILE A 915 -25.74 20.32 -17.42
N GLY A 916 -25.26 19.99 -16.22
CA GLY A 916 -25.99 19.12 -15.32
C GLY A 916 -27.32 19.71 -14.85
N TYR A 917 -27.40 21.01 -14.55
CA TYR A 917 -28.69 21.65 -14.24
C TYR A 917 -29.68 21.59 -15.41
N ALA A 918 -29.21 21.83 -16.64
CA ALA A 918 -30.04 21.71 -17.83
C ALA A 918 -30.57 20.27 -18.01
N ILE A 919 -29.71 19.26 -17.82
CA ILE A 919 -30.11 17.84 -17.85
C ILE A 919 -31.18 17.57 -16.78
N MET A 920 -31.00 18.02 -15.54
CA MET A 920 -31.96 17.80 -14.46
C MET A 920 -33.31 18.49 -14.71
N ILE A 921 -33.32 19.66 -15.37
CA ILE A 921 -34.55 20.34 -15.79
C ILE A 921 -35.27 19.52 -16.86
N VAL A 922 -34.56 19.09 -17.91
CA VAL A 922 -35.14 18.26 -18.98
C VAL A 922 -35.70 16.97 -18.41
N MET A 923 -34.95 16.28 -17.55
CA MET A 923 -35.41 15.06 -16.89
C MET A 923 -36.64 15.31 -16.03
N GLY A 924 -36.67 16.39 -15.24
CA GLY A 924 -37.84 16.77 -14.45
C GLY A 924 -39.08 16.99 -15.31
N LEU A 925 -38.94 17.68 -16.45
CA LEU A 925 -40.02 17.88 -17.41
C LEU A 925 -40.52 16.55 -17.98
N VAL A 926 -39.62 15.61 -18.31
CA VAL A 926 -39.98 14.26 -18.79
C VAL A 926 -40.80 13.52 -17.73
N TYR A 927 -40.36 13.49 -16.47
CA TYR A 927 -41.10 12.81 -15.40
C TYR A 927 -42.46 13.46 -15.07
N ILE A 928 -42.55 14.78 -15.17
CA ILE A 928 -43.80 15.52 -14.93
C ILE A 928 -44.76 15.38 -16.12
N SER A 929 -44.24 15.19 -17.34
CA SER A 929 -45.04 15.20 -18.56
C SER A 929 -46.14 14.14 -18.55
N PHE A 930 -45.86 12.95 -18.02
CA PHE A 930 -46.82 11.85 -18.08
C PHE A 930 -48.00 11.99 -17.09
N PRO A 931 -47.80 12.29 -15.80
CA PRO A 931 -48.92 12.61 -14.90
C PRO A 931 -49.80 13.75 -15.44
N LEU A 932 -49.19 14.80 -16.02
CA LEU A 932 -49.93 15.90 -16.65
C LEU A 932 -50.71 15.44 -17.89
N TYR A 933 -50.09 14.60 -18.73
CA TYR A 933 -50.74 14.02 -19.90
C TYR A 933 -51.96 13.17 -19.51
N VAL A 934 -51.83 12.29 -18.51
CA VAL A 934 -52.94 11.47 -18.01
C VAL A 934 -54.04 12.37 -17.43
N MET A 935 -53.70 13.43 -16.70
CA MET A 935 -54.68 14.39 -16.20
C MET A 935 -55.43 15.13 -17.32
N ALA A 936 -54.75 15.46 -18.42
CA ALA A 936 -55.29 16.25 -19.53
C ALA A 936 -56.03 15.42 -20.61
N THR A 937 -55.76 14.12 -20.69
CA THR A 937 -56.40 13.21 -21.65
C THR A 937 -57.68 12.60 -21.10
N LYS A 938 -58.56 12.07 -21.94
CA LYS A 938 -59.70 11.27 -21.46
C LYS A 938 -59.18 9.95 -20.85
N PRO A 939 -59.91 9.31 -19.90
CA PRO A 939 -59.56 7.98 -19.41
C PRO A 939 -59.29 7.05 -20.59
N PHE A 940 -58.23 6.26 -20.50
CA PHE A 940 -57.79 5.34 -21.54
C PHE A 940 -58.99 4.57 -22.10
N SER A 941 -59.33 4.81 -23.37
CA SER A 941 -60.52 4.24 -24.02
C SER A 941 -60.21 2.95 -24.79
N GLY A 942 -59.35 2.10 -24.23
CA GLY A 942 -59.07 0.78 -24.76
C GLY A 942 -58.05 0.74 -25.92
N TYR A 943 -57.64 -0.50 -26.20
CA TYR A 943 -56.54 -0.90 -27.07
C TYR A 943 -56.89 -0.78 -28.56
N GLU A 944 -55.99 -0.21 -29.38
CA GLU A 944 -56.19 -0.14 -30.85
C GLU A 944 -55.55 -1.30 -31.64
N ASN A 945 -54.93 -2.30 -31.00
CA ASN A 945 -54.21 -3.38 -31.72
C ASN A 945 -54.74 -4.81 -31.50
N SER A 946 -54.62 -5.61 -32.56
CA SER A 946 -55.19 -6.94 -32.85
C SER A 946 -54.51 -8.15 -32.18
N ILE A 947 -53.56 -7.94 -31.27
CA ILE A 947 -52.78 -9.02 -30.61
C ILE A 947 -53.52 -9.60 -29.39
N GLN A 948 -54.60 -8.95 -28.96
CA GLN A 948 -55.45 -9.42 -27.87
C GLN A 948 -56.18 -10.70 -28.29
N ILE A 949 -55.88 -11.83 -27.63
CA ILE A 949 -56.51 -13.13 -27.89
C ILE A 949 -58.01 -13.01 -27.54
N PRO A 950 -58.94 -13.14 -28.52
CA PRO A 950 -60.36 -13.14 -28.22
C PRO A 950 -60.72 -14.41 -27.44
N GLY A 951 -61.24 -14.28 -26.22
CA GLY A 951 -61.89 -15.41 -25.52
C GLY A 951 -61.45 -15.76 -24.09
N ARG A 952 -60.74 -14.89 -23.35
CA ARG A 952 -60.57 -15.06 -21.89
C ARG A 952 -60.98 -13.80 -21.13
N VAL A 953 -62.28 -13.55 -21.13
CA VAL A 953 -62.97 -12.82 -20.06
C VAL A 953 -63.95 -13.83 -19.45
N GLU A 954 -63.62 -14.35 -18.28
CA GLU A 954 -64.56 -14.89 -17.29
C GLU A 954 -64.12 -14.43 -15.90
#